data_AF-K1QZF4-F1
#
_entry.id   AF-K1QZF4-F1
#
_cell.length_a   1.000
_cell.length_b   1.000
_cell.length_c   1.000
_cell.angle_alpha   90.00
_cell.angle_beta   90.00
_cell.angle_gamma   90.00
#
_symmetry.space_group_name_H-M   'P 1'
#
loop_
_entity.id
_entity.type
_entity.pdbx_description
1 polymer ?
#
loop_
_entity_poly.entity_id
_entity_poly.type
_entity_poly.pdbx_seq_one_letter_code
_entity_poly.pdbx_strand_id
1 'polypeptide(L)'
;MALSESQIPPNAQHYLVCGTEDCERNCQFYCNDCHQPMCEQCRDEHQKNKKTKNHEVVPYKQRKRPLPVEKCKIHPTRHIELLCEECQIPICSKCTGTKEHRGHAFTDLELVFAEKCSLCHIEITKIRSYFEPTSQDLKKEIAGDVTEIKKIMEGIRSSIKTEAEAVKKLVDAVTSDKIEQANKIEQSLLQTLNRQNQEIDYYINYLNDLIKTYYGYLSPSNIEQLTFALKSENLIIRPIPETSKPVPPAFTAVQYRKEDVAKLLGRITVPNTKPENRKIKPMETASTQMKLTEKQRKQDREKSDMKQTLSLSSSVTKVREYTVPGVGSVYHISLGKSGRLWVSDSGGNLVQTDLQGNQLQKIRTSGRSEGYHTVTQDRDMIYTDKDNKVINRITPDNTITEFIKTGDWEPLSILHSSHINGDILVGMRKDGKGKVTRYNKTGTEIQNIQRDNKGQVLYSTPHYITENMNGDVCVSDYNNGVVVVDKSGQHRFSYTGQGSGFRPYGICTDVLGNILVCDRISNTVDLLDQDGQFLSLLLTSQQGVKRPRSVCVDDENNLWVGQGNTNTVTVYKYLQVHQACDCSFFYWHRVILPNYLTDMFENVTDPHEIHYMFGALRDCVPRMAAVRHTATPKELTDAYDKEIYGYFREILLSSLCLVIETDLRLQIHTYLQLDDRNSFKVGMRDLSHLLRVRLIRLFDRLINIKAYVEHYLNKTFYNLTTGLDVLEIMRNIHVFVSRYMYNLNNQIFVERSSNNKHLNTINIRHIANSIRTHGTGIMNTTDWKFFRENHMQTDQKAYYPSFVNKIDRG
;
A
#
# COMPACT_ATOMS: atom_id res chain seq x y z
N MET A 1 -26.23 -45.17 -11.03
CA MET A 1 -25.35 -44.61 -12.08
C MET A 1 -25.72 -43.15 -12.25
N ALA A 2 -24.87 -42.24 -11.75
CA ALA A 2 -25.07 -40.80 -11.88
C ALA A 2 -24.50 -40.36 -13.25
N LEU A 3 -25.36 -39.81 -14.11
CA LEU A 3 -24.93 -39.19 -15.36
C LEU A 3 -24.34 -37.80 -15.05
N SER A 4 -23.25 -37.47 -15.74
CA SER A 4 -22.55 -36.18 -15.67
C SER A 4 -23.46 -35.02 -16.10
N GLU A 5 -23.34 -33.87 -15.42
CA GLU A 5 -24.13 -32.64 -15.60
C GLU A 5 -24.21 -32.08 -17.04
N SER A 6 -23.37 -32.57 -17.97
CA SER A 6 -23.34 -32.16 -19.38
C SER A 6 -24.38 -32.81 -20.28
N GLN A 7 -25.21 -33.74 -19.78
CA GLN A 7 -26.25 -34.45 -20.55
C GLN A 7 -27.69 -34.17 -20.09
N ILE A 8 -27.93 -33.15 -19.27
CA ILE A 8 -29.29 -32.73 -18.90
C ILE A 8 -29.85 -31.88 -20.06
N PRO A 9 -30.88 -32.32 -20.79
CA PRO A 9 -31.52 -31.48 -21.80
C PRO A 9 -32.08 -30.21 -21.12
N PRO A 10 -32.02 -29.03 -21.74
CA PRO A 10 -32.42 -27.75 -21.11
C PRO A 10 -33.91 -27.65 -20.75
N ASN A 11 -34.68 -28.72 -20.96
CA ASN A 11 -36.10 -28.78 -20.67
C ASN A 11 -36.31 -29.81 -19.56
N ALA A 12 -36.80 -29.40 -18.40
CA ALA A 12 -37.28 -30.32 -17.35
C ALA A 12 -38.58 -31.07 -17.71
N GLN A 13 -38.93 -31.18 -19.00
CA GLN A 13 -40.15 -31.87 -19.49
C GLN A 13 -40.08 -33.39 -19.38
N HIS A 14 -38.88 -33.94 -19.16
CA HIS A 14 -38.63 -35.37 -19.02
C HIS A 14 -39.06 -35.91 -17.63
N TYR A 15 -39.51 -35.03 -16.74
CA TYR A 15 -39.94 -35.34 -15.36
C TYR A 15 -41.46 -35.23 -15.14
N LEU A 16 -42.23 -34.85 -16.16
CA LEU A 16 -43.69 -34.77 -16.06
C LEU A 16 -44.32 -36.07 -16.55
N VAL A 17 -45.05 -36.77 -15.68
CA VAL A 17 -45.74 -38.02 -15.99
C VAL A 17 -47.11 -37.70 -16.61
N CYS A 18 -47.59 -38.57 -17.49
CA CYS A 18 -48.92 -38.51 -18.07
C CYS A 18 -50.01 -38.55 -16.98
N GLY A 19 -51.07 -37.76 -17.13
CA GLY A 19 -52.13 -37.57 -16.13
C GLY A 19 -53.31 -38.53 -16.23
N THR A 20 -53.26 -39.52 -17.14
CA THR A 20 -54.24 -40.60 -17.25
C THR A 20 -53.92 -41.69 -16.22
N GLU A 21 -54.92 -42.09 -15.44
CA GLU A 21 -54.86 -43.30 -14.61
C GLU A 21 -54.43 -44.46 -15.53
N ASP A 22 -53.30 -45.11 -15.21
CA ASP A 22 -52.63 -46.20 -15.96
C ASP A 22 -51.52 -45.83 -16.99
N CYS A 23 -51.00 -44.58 -17.04
CA CYS A 23 -49.87 -44.25 -17.94
C CYS A 23 -48.67 -43.58 -17.25
N GLU A 24 -47.55 -44.31 -17.10
CA GLU A 24 -46.30 -43.80 -16.49
C GLU A 24 -45.32 -43.15 -17.49
N ARG A 25 -45.77 -42.79 -18.70
CA ARG A 25 -44.87 -42.26 -19.75
C ARG A 25 -44.67 -40.75 -19.64
N ASN A 26 -43.51 -40.28 -20.10
CA ASN A 26 -43.16 -38.87 -20.12
C ASN A 26 -44.15 -38.06 -20.99
N CYS A 27 -44.70 -37.01 -20.40
CA CYS A 27 -45.67 -36.11 -21.01
C CYS A 27 -44.97 -35.11 -21.94
N GLN A 28 -45.44 -35.06 -23.19
CA GLN A 28 -45.00 -34.06 -24.19
C GLN A 28 -46.13 -33.11 -24.59
N PHE A 29 -47.39 -33.49 -24.38
CA PHE A 29 -48.58 -32.79 -24.85
C PHE A 29 -49.51 -32.44 -23.69
N TYR A 30 -50.39 -31.47 -23.86
CA TYR A 30 -51.35 -31.02 -22.85
C TYR A 30 -52.70 -30.76 -23.53
N CYS A 31 -53.76 -31.37 -23.02
CA CYS A 31 -55.12 -31.09 -23.48
C CYS A 31 -55.66 -29.88 -22.73
N ASN A 32 -55.91 -28.76 -23.43
CA ASN A 32 -56.43 -27.55 -22.80
C ASN A 32 -57.84 -27.76 -22.24
N ASP A 33 -58.70 -28.53 -22.93
CA ASP A 33 -60.10 -28.73 -22.48
C ASP A 33 -60.22 -29.70 -21.30
N CYS A 34 -59.32 -30.68 -21.20
CA CYS A 34 -59.30 -31.64 -20.09
C CYS A 34 -58.33 -31.27 -18.98
N HIS A 35 -57.49 -30.25 -19.19
CA HIS A 35 -56.44 -29.81 -18.28
C HIS A 35 -55.44 -30.91 -17.87
N GLN A 36 -55.31 -31.97 -18.68
CA GLN A 36 -54.44 -33.10 -18.37
C GLN A 36 -53.17 -33.14 -19.23
N PRO A 37 -51.99 -33.39 -18.63
CA PRO A 37 -50.76 -33.71 -19.34
C PRO A 37 -50.89 -35.09 -20.01
N MET A 38 -50.51 -35.21 -21.27
CA MET A 38 -50.64 -36.42 -22.08
C MET A 38 -49.32 -36.83 -22.73
N CYS A 39 -49.06 -38.14 -22.77
CA CYS A 39 -48.04 -38.71 -23.65
C CYS A 39 -48.57 -38.80 -25.10
N GLU A 40 -47.68 -39.09 -26.05
CA GLU A 40 -48.04 -39.18 -27.48
C GLU A 40 -49.14 -40.22 -27.75
N GLN A 41 -49.12 -41.37 -27.06
CA GLN A 41 -50.13 -42.42 -27.23
C GLN A 41 -51.49 -42.01 -26.64
N CYS A 42 -51.49 -41.41 -25.45
CA CYS A 42 -52.72 -40.93 -24.82
C CYS A 42 -53.35 -39.76 -25.60
N ARG A 43 -52.54 -38.91 -26.27
CA ARG A 43 -53.07 -37.91 -27.22
C ARG A 43 -53.85 -38.59 -28.34
N ASP A 44 -53.29 -39.62 -28.95
CA ASP A 44 -53.89 -40.28 -30.11
C ASP A 44 -55.17 -41.02 -29.74
N GLU A 45 -55.24 -41.62 -28.54
CA GLU A 45 -56.47 -42.22 -28.01
C GLU A 45 -57.53 -41.16 -27.65
N HIS A 46 -57.09 -40.05 -27.06
CA HIS A 46 -57.94 -38.90 -26.72
C HIS A 46 -58.57 -38.25 -27.95
N GLN A 47 -57.85 -38.16 -29.06
CA GLN A 47 -58.37 -37.64 -30.32
C GLN A 47 -59.23 -38.65 -31.10
N LYS A 48 -59.08 -39.97 -30.83
CA LYS A 48 -59.92 -41.02 -31.43
C LYS A 48 -61.28 -41.17 -30.74
N ASN A 49 -61.38 -40.85 -29.45
CA ASN A 49 -62.62 -40.97 -28.70
C ASN A 49 -63.65 -39.91 -29.12
N LYS A 50 -64.89 -40.33 -29.43
CA LYS A 50 -65.97 -39.46 -29.93
C LYS A 50 -66.30 -38.27 -29.02
N LYS A 51 -66.04 -38.39 -27.71
CA LYS A 51 -66.32 -37.32 -26.72
C LYS A 51 -65.21 -36.25 -26.63
N THR A 52 -63.98 -36.59 -26.98
CA THR A 52 -62.78 -35.75 -26.77
C THR A 52 -62.04 -35.43 -28.06
N LYS A 53 -62.54 -35.91 -29.21
CA LYS A 53 -62.02 -35.68 -30.56
C LYS A 53 -61.84 -34.21 -30.93
N ASN A 54 -62.68 -33.33 -30.38
CA ASN A 54 -62.64 -31.90 -30.65
C ASN A 54 -61.79 -31.12 -29.63
N HIS A 55 -61.12 -31.81 -28.68
CA HIS A 55 -60.34 -31.12 -27.67
C HIS A 55 -58.99 -30.62 -28.22
N GLU A 56 -58.60 -29.41 -27.84
CA GLU A 56 -57.36 -28.75 -28.25
C GLU A 56 -56.17 -29.33 -27.48
N VAL A 57 -55.36 -30.14 -28.15
CA VAL A 57 -54.13 -30.73 -27.60
C VAL A 57 -52.90 -30.01 -28.15
N VAL A 58 -52.13 -29.38 -27.28
CA VAL A 58 -50.95 -28.57 -27.63
C VAL A 58 -49.68 -29.15 -27.02
N PRO A 59 -48.48 -28.89 -27.59
CA PRO A 59 -47.22 -29.19 -26.92
C PRO A 59 -47.19 -28.55 -25.53
N TYR A 60 -46.66 -29.24 -24.51
CA TYR A 60 -46.73 -28.79 -23.12
C TYR A 60 -46.17 -27.37 -22.85
N LYS A 61 -45.28 -26.86 -23.73
CA LYS A 61 -44.75 -25.48 -23.70
C LYS A 61 -45.79 -24.42 -24.07
N GLN A 62 -46.80 -24.79 -24.84
CA GLN A 62 -47.86 -23.93 -25.38
C GLN A 62 -49.20 -24.12 -24.65
N ARG A 63 -49.21 -24.80 -23.49
CA ARG A 63 -50.43 -24.99 -22.70
C ARG A 63 -51.07 -23.64 -22.35
N LYS A 64 -52.39 -23.55 -22.47
CA LYS A 64 -53.14 -22.46 -21.84
C LYS A 64 -53.06 -22.67 -20.34
N ARG A 65 -52.38 -21.77 -19.63
CA ARG A 65 -52.33 -21.83 -18.16
C ARG A 65 -53.67 -21.27 -17.66
N PRO A 66 -54.51 -22.07 -16.98
CA PRO A 66 -55.68 -21.53 -16.34
C PRO A 66 -55.23 -20.50 -15.31
N LEU A 67 -55.95 -19.37 -15.24
CA LEU A 67 -55.73 -18.41 -14.16
C LEU A 67 -56.03 -19.09 -12.82
N PRO A 68 -55.29 -18.75 -11.75
CA PRO A 68 -55.64 -19.20 -10.41
C PRO A 68 -57.07 -18.78 -10.08
N VAL A 69 -57.94 -19.75 -9.81
CA VAL A 69 -59.35 -19.49 -9.50
C VAL A 69 -59.45 -18.98 -8.06
N GLU A 70 -59.25 -17.68 -7.86
CA GLU A 70 -59.41 -17.03 -6.57
C GLU A 70 -60.82 -16.45 -6.39
N LYS A 71 -61.37 -16.64 -5.18
CA LYS A 71 -62.65 -16.03 -4.79
C LYS A 71 -62.41 -14.60 -4.34
N CYS A 72 -63.31 -13.69 -4.70
CA CYS A 72 -63.20 -12.30 -4.28
C CYS A 72 -63.31 -12.19 -2.76
N LYS A 73 -62.37 -11.47 -2.13
CA LYS A 73 -62.37 -11.23 -0.67
C LYS A 73 -63.63 -10.48 -0.18
N ILE A 74 -64.25 -9.68 -1.05
CA ILE A 74 -65.47 -8.90 -0.76
C ILE A 74 -66.74 -9.70 -1.12
N HIS A 75 -66.66 -10.59 -2.12
CA HIS A 75 -67.78 -11.40 -2.58
C HIS A 75 -67.38 -12.88 -2.65
N PRO A 76 -67.51 -13.65 -1.55
CA PRO A 76 -67.05 -15.04 -1.46
C PRO A 76 -67.74 -16.01 -2.43
N THR A 77 -68.86 -15.61 -3.03
CA THR A 77 -69.65 -16.40 -3.97
C THR A 77 -69.25 -16.19 -5.43
N ARG A 78 -68.27 -15.32 -5.72
CA ARG A 78 -67.86 -14.98 -7.10
C ARG A 78 -66.34 -15.01 -7.27
N HIS A 79 -65.93 -15.43 -8.46
CA HIS A 79 -64.53 -15.50 -8.86
C HIS A 79 -64.03 -14.15 -9.37
N ILE A 80 -62.72 -13.96 -9.29
CA ILE A 80 -62.02 -12.79 -9.83
C ILE A 80 -61.81 -13.05 -11.32
N GLU A 81 -62.40 -12.21 -12.17
CA GLU A 81 -62.48 -12.42 -13.64
C GLU A 81 -62.06 -11.17 -14.43
N LEU A 82 -62.07 -9.99 -13.80
CA LEU A 82 -61.83 -8.71 -14.48
C LEU A 82 -60.64 -7.98 -13.87
N LEU A 83 -59.92 -7.20 -14.66
CA LEU A 83 -58.89 -6.25 -14.20
C LEU A 83 -59.44 -4.83 -14.33
N CYS A 84 -59.37 -4.05 -13.25
CA CYS A 84 -59.62 -2.61 -13.33
C CYS A 84 -58.39 -1.90 -13.88
N GLU A 85 -58.49 -1.25 -15.03
CA GLU A 85 -57.34 -0.61 -15.72
C GLU A 85 -56.76 0.55 -14.92
N GLU A 86 -57.61 1.33 -14.24
CA GLU A 86 -57.18 2.50 -13.46
C GLU A 86 -56.57 2.11 -12.11
N CYS A 87 -57.09 1.06 -11.48
CA CYS A 87 -56.62 0.61 -10.16
C CYS A 87 -55.55 -0.48 -10.24
N GLN A 88 -55.31 -1.08 -11.42
CA GLN A 88 -54.39 -2.21 -11.65
C GLN A 88 -54.62 -3.39 -10.68
N ILE A 89 -55.86 -3.60 -10.23
CA ILE A 89 -56.25 -4.69 -9.34
C ILE A 89 -57.30 -5.59 -9.98
N PRO A 90 -57.21 -6.92 -9.77
CA PRO A 90 -58.18 -7.86 -10.31
C PRO A 90 -59.40 -7.94 -9.38
N ILE A 91 -60.59 -7.87 -9.96
CA ILE A 91 -61.89 -7.76 -9.28
C ILE A 91 -62.93 -8.76 -9.82
N CYS A 92 -64.02 -8.97 -9.09
CA CYS A 92 -65.16 -9.76 -9.56
C CYS A 92 -66.25 -8.88 -10.19
N SER A 93 -67.17 -9.51 -10.93
CA SER A 93 -68.28 -8.84 -11.62
C SER A 93 -69.23 -8.03 -10.73
N LYS A 94 -69.26 -8.25 -9.41
CA LYS A 94 -70.03 -7.42 -8.46
C LYS A 94 -69.24 -6.21 -7.94
N CYS A 95 -67.91 -6.27 -7.94
CA CYS A 95 -67.06 -5.17 -7.53
C CYS A 95 -67.04 -4.01 -8.54
N THR A 96 -67.50 -4.23 -9.78
CA THR A 96 -67.64 -3.18 -10.79
C THR A 96 -68.72 -2.14 -10.42
N GLY A 97 -69.71 -2.54 -9.61
CA GLY A 97 -70.81 -1.70 -9.16
C GLY A 97 -70.60 -1.04 -7.79
N THR A 98 -69.46 -1.26 -7.13
CA THR A 98 -69.16 -0.63 -5.83
C THR A 98 -68.81 0.84 -6.04
N LYS A 99 -69.01 1.67 -5.00
CA LYS A 99 -68.68 3.11 -5.06
C LYS A 99 -67.21 3.36 -5.41
N GLU A 100 -66.31 2.44 -5.08
CA GLU A 100 -64.85 2.56 -5.28
C GLU A 100 -64.40 2.35 -6.74
N HIS A 101 -65.20 1.66 -7.57
CA HIS A 101 -64.87 1.38 -8.97
C HIS A 101 -65.94 1.89 -9.95
N ARG A 102 -66.86 2.73 -9.47
CA ARG A 102 -67.95 3.27 -10.29
C ARG A 102 -67.40 4.25 -11.32
N GLY A 103 -67.32 3.80 -12.57
CA GLY A 103 -66.86 4.60 -13.72
C GLY A 103 -65.49 4.22 -14.27
N HIS A 104 -64.81 3.21 -13.70
CA HIS A 104 -63.53 2.74 -14.22
C HIS A 104 -63.72 1.78 -15.41
N ALA A 105 -62.71 1.69 -16.28
CA ALA A 105 -62.64 0.70 -17.34
C ALA A 105 -62.18 -0.67 -16.81
N PHE A 106 -62.77 -1.75 -17.35
CA PHE A 106 -62.47 -3.12 -16.96
C PHE A 106 -62.15 -3.97 -18.20
N THR A 107 -61.06 -4.72 -18.12
CA THR A 107 -60.65 -5.68 -19.15
C THR A 107 -60.65 -7.09 -18.59
N ASP A 108 -60.87 -8.07 -19.46
CA ASP A 108 -60.79 -9.47 -19.09
C ASP A 108 -59.36 -9.85 -18.66
N LEU A 109 -59.24 -10.46 -17.48
CA LEU A 109 -57.94 -10.84 -16.91
C LEU A 109 -57.24 -11.90 -17.79
N GLU A 110 -57.99 -12.76 -18.48
CA GLU A 110 -57.44 -13.78 -19.39
C GLU A 110 -56.77 -13.15 -20.61
N LEU A 111 -57.38 -12.11 -21.18
CA LEU A 111 -56.84 -11.41 -22.34
C LEU A 111 -55.54 -10.68 -21.99
N VAL A 112 -55.52 -9.96 -20.86
CA VAL A 112 -54.32 -9.24 -20.40
C VAL A 112 -53.19 -10.21 -20.06
N PHE A 113 -53.50 -11.34 -19.42
CA PHE A 113 -52.50 -12.37 -19.10
C PHE A 113 -51.92 -13.03 -20.35
N ALA A 114 -52.76 -13.33 -21.35
CA ALA A 114 -52.33 -13.89 -22.62
C ALA A 114 -51.42 -12.91 -23.40
N GLU A 115 -51.79 -11.63 -23.45
CA GLU A 115 -51.00 -10.57 -24.08
C GLU A 115 -49.63 -10.42 -23.41
N LYS A 116 -49.58 -10.33 -22.07
CA LYS A 116 -48.32 -10.27 -21.31
C LYS A 116 -47.46 -11.52 -21.49
N CYS A 117 -48.07 -12.71 -21.53
CA CYS A 117 -47.34 -13.95 -21.81
C CYS A 117 -46.72 -13.96 -23.21
N SER A 118 -47.40 -13.41 -24.22
CA SER A 118 -46.88 -13.30 -25.58
C SER A 118 -45.66 -12.36 -25.66
N LEU A 119 -45.71 -11.21 -24.97
CA LEU A 119 -44.59 -10.28 -24.86
C LEU A 119 -43.38 -10.93 -24.17
N CYS A 120 -43.61 -11.68 -23.09
CA CYS A 120 -42.54 -12.44 -22.43
C CYS A 120 -41.92 -13.48 -23.37
N HIS A 121 -42.70 -14.14 -24.24
CA HIS A 121 -42.16 -15.09 -25.21
C HIS A 121 -41.27 -14.41 -26.26
N ILE A 122 -41.63 -13.21 -26.71
CA ILE A 122 -40.82 -12.41 -27.64
C ILE A 122 -39.48 -12.06 -27.00
N GLU A 123 -39.48 -11.57 -25.75
CA GLU A 123 -38.24 -11.23 -25.04
C GLU A 123 -37.37 -12.46 -24.74
N ILE A 124 -37.97 -13.59 -24.34
CA ILE A 124 -37.24 -14.85 -24.15
C ILE A 124 -36.58 -15.30 -25.46
N THR A 125 -37.25 -15.10 -26.60
CA THR A 125 -36.70 -15.44 -27.91
C THR A 125 -35.51 -14.55 -28.24
N LYS A 126 -35.56 -13.25 -27.92
CA LYS A 126 -34.41 -12.33 -28.07
C LYS A 126 -33.22 -12.75 -27.21
N ILE A 127 -33.47 -13.14 -25.96
CA ILE A 127 -32.43 -13.62 -25.04
C ILE A 127 -31.71 -14.84 -25.61
N ARG A 128 -32.46 -15.83 -26.09
CA ARG A 128 -31.90 -17.09 -26.61
C ARG A 128 -31.24 -16.96 -27.98
N SER A 129 -31.78 -16.13 -28.86
CA SER A 129 -31.28 -16.00 -30.24
C SER A 129 -30.06 -15.10 -30.35
N TYR A 130 -29.92 -14.08 -29.49
CA TYR A 130 -28.86 -13.08 -29.61
C TYR A 130 -27.99 -12.98 -28.35
N PHE A 131 -28.58 -12.79 -27.17
CA PHE A 131 -27.79 -12.49 -25.96
C PHE A 131 -26.98 -13.70 -25.48
N GLU A 132 -27.59 -14.88 -25.47
CA GLU A 132 -26.94 -16.12 -25.05
C GLU A 132 -25.74 -16.49 -25.96
N PRO A 133 -25.88 -16.61 -27.30
CA PRO A 133 -24.75 -16.96 -28.17
C PRO A 133 -23.66 -15.88 -28.15
N THR A 134 -24.03 -14.59 -28.20
CA THR A 134 -23.05 -13.49 -28.16
C THR A 134 -22.25 -13.50 -26.87
N SER A 135 -22.88 -13.78 -25.73
CA SER A 135 -22.19 -13.88 -24.44
C SER A 135 -21.26 -15.09 -24.37
N GLN A 136 -21.67 -16.22 -24.96
CA GLN A 136 -20.83 -17.42 -25.03
C GLN A 136 -19.61 -17.22 -25.94
N ASP A 137 -19.75 -16.52 -27.06
CA ASP A 137 -18.63 -16.21 -27.96
C ASP A 137 -17.65 -15.22 -27.32
N LEU A 138 -18.14 -14.16 -26.67
CA LEU A 138 -17.30 -13.26 -25.87
C LEU A 138 -16.52 -14.00 -24.78
N LYS A 139 -17.15 -14.98 -24.12
CA LYS A 139 -16.48 -15.81 -23.11
C LYS A 139 -15.33 -16.63 -23.72
N LYS A 140 -15.48 -17.13 -24.96
CA LYS A 140 -14.41 -17.85 -25.66
C LYS A 140 -13.25 -16.93 -26.05
N GLU A 141 -13.54 -15.73 -26.55
CA GLU A 141 -12.51 -14.73 -26.87
C GLU A 141 -11.71 -14.33 -25.63
N ILE A 142 -12.40 -14.02 -24.52
CA ILE A 142 -11.74 -13.71 -23.24
C ILE A 142 -10.83 -14.86 -22.80
N ALA A 143 -11.28 -16.11 -22.94
CA ALA A 143 -10.46 -17.27 -22.60
C ALA A 143 -9.19 -17.36 -23.48
N GLY A 144 -9.30 -17.03 -24.78
CA GLY A 144 -8.17 -16.93 -25.69
C GLY A 144 -7.16 -15.88 -25.21
N ASP A 145 -7.61 -14.65 -24.96
CA ASP A 145 -6.74 -13.56 -24.52
C ASP A 145 -6.02 -13.90 -23.21
N VAL A 146 -6.71 -14.56 -22.27
CA VAL A 146 -6.10 -15.03 -21.01
C VAL A 146 -4.96 -16.02 -21.27
N THR A 147 -5.11 -16.93 -22.23
CA THR A 147 -4.04 -17.89 -22.58
C THR A 147 -2.85 -17.20 -23.25
N GLU A 148 -3.09 -16.21 -24.11
CA GLU A 148 -2.05 -15.46 -24.78
C GLU A 148 -1.22 -14.60 -23.81
N ILE A 149 -1.90 -13.87 -22.91
CA ILE A 149 -1.24 -13.11 -21.83
C ILE A 149 -0.41 -14.02 -20.93
N LYS A 150 -0.92 -15.21 -20.57
CA LYS A 150 -0.15 -16.18 -19.79
C LYS A 150 1.15 -16.58 -20.50
N LYS A 151 1.09 -16.85 -21.81
CA LYS A 151 2.26 -17.21 -22.62
C LYS A 151 3.28 -16.06 -22.70
N ILE A 152 2.83 -14.82 -22.91
CA ILE A 152 3.70 -13.63 -22.94
C ILE A 152 4.37 -13.43 -21.57
N MET A 153 3.61 -13.50 -20.48
CA MET A 153 4.13 -13.33 -19.12
C MET A 153 5.13 -14.42 -18.75
N GLU A 154 4.92 -15.65 -19.20
CA GLU A 154 5.88 -16.74 -19.01
C GLU A 154 7.18 -16.52 -19.78
N GLY A 155 7.10 -16.00 -21.01
CA GLY A 155 8.25 -15.52 -21.76
C GLY A 155 9.04 -14.45 -20.99
N ILE A 156 8.38 -13.41 -20.49
CA ILE A 156 9.01 -12.35 -19.69
C ILE A 156 9.68 -12.92 -18.43
N ARG A 157 9.01 -13.84 -17.71
CA ARG A 157 9.60 -14.49 -16.53
C ARG A 157 10.87 -15.27 -16.88
N SER A 158 10.89 -15.95 -18.03
CA SER A 158 12.07 -16.70 -18.49
C SER A 158 13.24 -15.76 -18.80
N SER A 159 12.99 -14.64 -19.49
CA SER A 159 14.00 -13.63 -19.79
C SER A 159 14.58 -12.98 -18.53
N ILE A 160 13.74 -12.69 -17.53
CA ILE A 160 14.21 -12.16 -16.24
C ILE A 160 15.14 -13.17 -15.54
N LYS A 161 14.81 -14.47 -15.58
CA LYS A 161 15.65 -15.51 -14.98
C LYS A 161 17.01 -15.60 -15.67
N THR A 162 17.05 -15.58 -17.00
CA THR A 162 18.30 -15.64 -17.75
C THR A 162 19.18 -14.42 -17.51
N GLU A 163 18.59 -13.22 -17.42
CA GLU A 163 19.34 -11.98 -17.12
C GLU A 163 19.89 -12.02 -15.68
N ALA A 164 19.11 -12.51 -14.72
CA ALA A 164 19.56 -12.68 -13.34
C ALA A 164 20.73 -13.65 -13.21
N GLU A 165 20.73 -14.73 -13.99
CA GLU A 165 21.85 -15.68 -14.06
C GLU A 165 23.10 -15.06 -14.70
N ALA A 166 22.94 -14.20 -15.71
CA ALA A 166 24.05 -13.46 -16.31
C ALA A 166 24.68 -12.46 -15.32
N VAL A 167 23.86 -11.70 -14.59
CA VAL A 167 24.33 -10.78 -13.53
C VAL A 167 25.05 -11.56 -12.44
N LYS A 168 24.53 -12.72 -12.03
CA LYS A 168 25.20 -13.58 -11.04
C LYS A 168 26.60 -14.00 -11.50
N LYS A 169 26.75 -14.45 -12.75
CA LYS A 169 28.06 -14.82 -13.32
C LYS A 169 29.05 -13.64 -13.32
N LEU A 170 28.58 -12.42 -13.62
CA LEU A 170 29.41 -11.21 -13.56
C LEU A 170 29.87 -10.91 -12.14
N VAL A 171 28.97 -11.02 -11.15
CA VAL A 171 29.31 -10.84 -9.73
C VAL A 171 30.34 -11.88 -9.28
N ASP A 172 30.16 -13.14 -9.66
CA ASP A 172 31.09 -14.22 -9.34
C ASP A 172 32.48 -13.95 -9.95
N ALA A 173 32.54 -13.49 -11.21
CA ALA A 173 33.79 -13.13 -11.88
C ALA A 173 34.53 -11.98 -11.19
N VAL A 174 33.82 -10.88 -10.85
CA VAL A 174 34.40 -9.74 -10.13
C VAL A 174 34.87 -10.15 -8.73
N THR A 175 34.12 -11.01 -8.05
CA THR A 175 34.51 -11.54 -6.74
C THR A 175 35.82 -12.32 -6.83
N SER A 176 35.96 -13.18 -7.85
CA SER A 176 37.20 -13.93 -8.10
C SER A 176 38.40 -13.00 -8.35
N ASP A 177 38.26 -11.95 -9.18
CA ASP A 177 39.32 -10.97 -9.44
C ASP A 177 39.75 -10.22 -8.16
N LYS A 178 38.79 -9.83 -7.31
CA LYS A 178 39.10 -9.17 -6.03
C LYS A 178 39.81 -10.09 -5.03
N ILE A 179 39.44 -11.37 -4.99
CA ILE A 179 40.16 -12.37 -4.19
C ILE A 179 41.57 -12.55 -4.73
N GLU A 180 41.76 -12.62 -6.05
CA GLU A 180 43.09 -12.74 -6.64
C GLU A 180 43.98 -11.52 -6.34
N GLN A 181 43.41 -10.30 -6.39
CA GLN A 181 44.11 -9.07 -5.98
C GLN A 181 44.52 -9.13 -4.51
N ALA A 182 43.65 -9.59 -3.61
CA ALA A 182 43.97 -9.76 -2.20
C ALA A 182 45.11 -10.77 -1.99
N ASN A 183 45.07 -11.92 -2.67
CA ASN A 183 46.12 -12.95 -2.61
C ASN A 183 47.47 -12.42 -3.11
N LYS A 184 47.50 -11.59 -4.17
CA LYS A 184 48.73 -10.95 -4.67
C LYS A 184 49.32 -9.97 -3.66
N ILE A 185 48.48 -9.17 -2.99
CA ILE A 185 48.90 -8.24 -1.93
C ILE A 185 49.49 -9.02 -0.75
N GLU A 186 48.84 -10.11 -0.33
CA GLU A 186 49.34 -10.99 0.73
C GLU A 186 50.72 -11.57 0.38
N GLN A 187 50.88 -12.12 -0.83
CA GLN A 187 52.16 -12.68 -1.29
C GLN A 187 53.28 -11.62 -1.29
N SER A 188 53.00 -10.40 -1.75
CA SER A 188 53.98 -9.30 -1.74
C SER A 188 54.41 -8.89 -0.33
N LEU A 189 53.47 -8.85 0.63
CA LEU A 189 53.76 -8.53 2.02
C LEU A 189 54.60 -9.63 2.68
N LEU A 190 54.25 -10.89 2.45
CA LEU A 190 55.01 -12.05 2.96
C LEU A 190 56.44 -12.09 2.40
N GLN A 191 56.62 -11.81 1.10
CA GLN A 191 57.96 -11.72 0.50
C GLN A 191 58.81 -10.63 1.14
N THR A 192 58.22 -9.47 1.43
CA THR A 192 58.92 -8.35 2.07
C THR A 192 59.36 -8.70 3.49
N LEU A 193 58.47 -9.34 4.27
CA LEU A 193 58.77 -9.81 5.61
C LEU A 193 59.86 -10.89 5.61
N ASN A 194 59.80 -11.86 4.68
CA ASN A 194 60.82 -12.90 4.55
C ASN A 194 62.19 -12.32 4.22
N ARG A 195 62.26 -11.29 3.35
CA ARG A 195 63.52 -10.60 3.04
C ARG A 195 64.10 -9.91 4.28
N GLN A 196 63.28 -9.20 5.06
CA GLN A 196 63.70 -8.58 6.31
C GLN A 196 64.20 -9.62 7.32
N ASN A 197 63.54 -10.78 7.40
CA ASN A 197 63.94 -11.86 8.29
C ASN A 197 65.31 -12.44 7.89
N GLN A 198 65.56 -12.64 6.59
CA GLN A 198 66.86 -13.08 6.07
C GLN A 198 67.98 -12.08 6.35
N GLU A 199 67.70 -10.77 6.28
CA GLU A 199 68.68 -9.72 6.63
C GLU A 199 69.02 -9.74 8.12
N ILE A 200 68.03 -9.99 8.99
CA ILE A 200 68.25 -10.18 10.43
C ILE A 200 69.06 -11.46 10.69
N ASP A 201 68.74 -12.57 10.05
CA ASP A 201 69.47 -13.84 10.22
C ASP A 201 70.95 -13.69 9.81
N TYR A 202 71.22 -12.98 8.71
CA TYR A 202 72.58 -12.64 8.30
C TYR A 202 73.32 -11.80 9.35
N TYR A 203 72.62 -10.82 9.95
CA TYR A 203 73.17 -9.97 11.01
C TYR A 203 73.44 -10.77 12.31
N ILE A 204 72.55 -11.69 12.68
CA ILE A 204 72.75 -12.58 13.84
C ILE A 204 73.99 -13.47 13.61
N ASN A 205 74.15 -14.03 12.41
CA ASN A 205 75.33 -14.82 12.07
C ASN A 205 76.62 -14.00 12.12
N TYR A 206 76.58 -12.76 11.61
CA TYR A 206 77.69 -11.81 11.75
C TYR A 206 78.06 -11.56 13.21
N LEU A 207 77.07 -11.30 14.09
CA LEU A 207 77.32 -11.12 15.51
C LEU A 207 77.91 -12.37 16.17
N ASN A 208 77.40 -13.55 15.83
CA ASN A 208 77.91 -14.82 16.36
C ASN A 208 79.36 -15.08 15.94
N ASP A 209 79.74 -14.80 14.70
CA ASP A 209 81.14 -14.95 14.24
C ASP A 209 82.06 -13.90 14.88
N LEU A 210 81.55 -12.69 15.11
CA LEU A 210 82.26 -11.64 15.82
C LEU A 210 82.49 -12.04 17.30
N ILE A 211 81.49 -12.66 17.94
CA ILE A 211 81.61 -13.25 19.28
C ILE A 211 82.64 -14.38 19.31
N LYS A 212 82.63 -15.31 18.35
CA LYS A 212 83.67 -16.37 18.24
C LYS A 212 85.06 -15.76 18.13
N THR A 213 85.21 -14.69 17.34
CA THR A 213 86.47 -13.97 17.18
C THR A 213 86.93 -13.37 18.51
N TYR A 214 86.03 -12.77 19.29
CA TYR A 214 86.34 -12.27 20.63
C TYR A 214 86.75 -13.36 21.63
N TYR A 215 86.04 -14.50 21.64
CA TYR A 215 86.44 -15.64 22.47
C TYR A 215 87.81 -16.19 22.09
N GLY A 216 88.16 -16.19 20.80
CA GLY A 216 89.50 -16.52 20.32
C GLY A 216 90.60 -15.60 20.87
N TYR A 217 90.30 -14.31 21.07
CA TYR A 217 91.22 -13.35 21.71
C TYR A 217 91.34 -13.55 23.23
N LEU A 218 90.27 -13.99 23.90
CA LEU A 218 90.22 -14.23 25.35
C LEU A 218 90.94 -15.51 25.78
N SER A 219 91.20 -16.44 24.86
CA SER A 219 91.98 -17.67 25.10
C SER A 219 93.03 -17.89 24.01
N PRO A 220 94.04 -17.01 23.92
CA PRO A 220 94.99 -17.03 22.81
C PRO A 220 95.89 -18.25 22.93
N SER A 221 95.98 -19.03 21.85
CA SER A 221 96.86 -20.21 21.81
C SER A 221 98.29 -19.87 21.37
N ASN A 222 98.48 -18.72 20.69
CA ASN A 222 99.77 -18.24 20.17
C ASN A 222 99.94 -16.71 20.32
N ILE A 223 101.19 -16.25 20.46
CA ILE A 223 101.57 -14.83 20.67
C ILE A 223 101.19 -13.91 19.48
N GLU A 224 101.12 -14.45 18.26
CA GLU A 224 100.67 -13.69 17.08
C GLU A 224 99.20 -13.26 17.15
N GLN A 225 98.31 -14.09 17.75
CA GLN A 225 96.90 -13.75 17.96
C GLN A 225 96.72 -12.61 18.96
N LEU A 226 97.55 -12.58 20.00
CA LEU A 226 97.62 -11.51 21.00
C LEU A 226 98.11 -10.19 20.37
N THR A 227 99.08 -10.27 19.47
CA THR A 227 99.65 -9.09 18.79
C THR A 227 98.69 -8.49 17.77
N PHE A 228 97.86 -9.31 17.11
CA PHE A 228 96.80 -8.85 16.22
C PHE A 228 95.66 -8.16 17.01
N ALA A 229 95.21 -8.75 18.12
CA ALA A 229 94.17 -8.18 18.98
C ALA A 229 94.55 -6.80 19.56
N LEU A 230 95.82 -6.61 19.92
CA LEU A 230 96.36 -5.35 20.45
C LEU A 230 96.52 -4.25 19.37
N LYS A 231 96.53 -4.61 18.08
CA LYS A 231 96.68 -3.67 16.95
C LYS A 231 95.36 -3.28 16.28
N SER A 232 94.29 -4.05 16.48
CA SER A 232 92.98 -3.74 15.93
C SER A 232 92.30 -2.61 16.72
N GLU A 233 92.44 -1.38 16.24
CA GLU A 233 91.68 -0.22 16.76
C GLU A 233 90.17 -0.41 16.52
N ASN A 234 89.39 -0.32 17.61
CA ASN A 234 87.93 -0.17 17.68
C ASN A 234 87.12 -0.85 16.56
N LEU A 235 86.85 -2.16 16.72
CA LEU A 235 85.85 -2.86 15.92
C LEU A 235 84.45 -2.26 16.18
N ILE A 236 83.95 -1.46 15.24
CA ILE A 236 82.63 -0.83 15.31
C ILE A 236 81.57 -1.90 15.01
N ILE A 237 80.77 -2.27 16.01
CA ILE A 237 79.60 -3.12 15.82
C ILE A 237 78.63 -2.36 14.91
N ARG A 238 78.27 -2.96 13.77
CA ARG A 238 77.30 -2.38 12.85
C ARG A 238 75.96 -2.22 13.58
N PRO A 239 75.22 -1.12 13.39
CA PRO A 239 73.89 -0.97 13.97
C PRO A 239 72.95 -2.06 13.44
N ILE A 240 71.95 -2.42 14.25
CA ILE A 240 70.92 -3.40 13.89
C ILE A 240 70.18 -2.89 12.63
N PRO A 241 69.96 -3.74 11.60
CA PRO A 241 69.21 -3.35 10.42
C PRO A 241 67.82 -2.80 10.78
N GLU A 242 67.46 -1.66 10.20
CA GLU A 242 66.13 -1.07 10.41
C GLU A 242 65.06 -1.93 9.75
N THR A 243 63.99 -2.26 10.49
CA THR A 243 62.85 -3.00 9.97
C THR A 243 61.56 -2.22 10.12
N SER A 244 60.63 -2.45 9.19
CA SER A 244 59.36 -1.75 9.12
C SER A 244 58.19 -2.73 9.32
N LYS A 245 57.22 -2.37 10.18
CA LYS A 245 55.98 -3.15 10.29
C LYS A 245 55.07 -2.89 9.10
N PRO A 246 54.56 -3.92 8.40
CA PRO A 246 53.60 -3.71 7.32
C PRO A 246 52.27 -3.23 7.90
N VAL A 247 51.63 -2.30 7.18
CA VAL A 247 50.28 -1.82 7.51
C VAL A 247 49.27 -2.83 6.96
N PRO A 248 48.34 -3.36 7.77
CA PRO A 248 47.37 -4.33 7.30
C PRO A 248 46.38 -3.69 6.31
N PRO A 249 46.04 -4.38 5.20
CA PRO A 249 45.02 -3.89 4.28
C PRO A 249 43.64 -3.93 4.95
N ALA A 250 42.81 -2.90 4.70
CA ALA A 250 41.45 -2.81 5.21
C ALA A 250 40.45 -2.95 4.05
N PHE A 251 39.49 -3.87 4.18
CA PHE A 251 38.36 -3.97 3.26
C PHE A 251 37.18 -3.18 3.81
N THR A 252 36.67 -2.22 3.04
CA THR A 252 35.48 -1.45 3.40
C THR A 252 34.29 -1.94 2.58
N ALA A 253 33.35 -2.63 3.22
CA ALA A 253 32.13 -3.09 2.57
C ALA A 253 31.17 -1.91 2.32
N VAL A 254 30.67 -1.78 1.10
CA VAL A 254 29.60 -0.83 0.76
C VAL A 254 28.26 -1.55 0.84
N GLN A 255 27.25 -0.92 1.46
CA GLN A 255 25.89 -1.45 1.50
C GLN A 255 25.16 -1.16 0.19
N TYR A 256 24.59 -2.21 -0.43
CA TYR A 256 23.84 -2.10 -1.68
C TYR A 256 22.34 -2.03 -1.38
N ARG A 257 21.63 -1.12 -2.06
CA ARG A 257 20.17 -1.03 -2.00
C ARG A 257 19.53 -1.95 -3.05
N LYS A 258 18.34 -2.46 -2.74
CA LYS A 258 17.55 -3.30 -3.67
C LYS A 258 17.28 -2.61 -5.02
N GLU A 259 17.21 -1.29 -5.01
CA GLU A 259 17.01 -0.43 -6.19
C GLU A 259 18.15 -0.51 -7.21
N ASP A 260 19.39 -0.74 -6.77
CA ASP A 260 20.55 -0.78 -7.65
C ASP A 260 20.60 -2.12 -8.40
N VAL A 261 20.20 -3.21 -7.74
CA VAL A 261 20.00 -4.52 -8.39
C VAL A 261 18.81 -4.48 -9.34
N ALA A 262 17.74 -3.75 -9.00
CA ALA A 262 16.57 -3.58 -9.86
C ALA A 262 16.88 -2.78 -11.15
N LYS A 263 17.89 -1.89 -11.15
CA LYS A 263 18.34 -1.21 -12.38
C LYS A 263 19.04 -2.17 -13.34
N LEU A 264 19.77 -3.15 -12.82
CA LEU A 264 20.52 -4.13 -13.62
C LEU A 264 19.61 -5.17 -14.29
N LEU A 265 18.51 -5.54 -13.65
CA LEU A 265 17.56 -6.55 -14.16
C LEU A 265 16.46 -5.97 -15.07
N GLY A 266 16.43 -4.65 -15.27
CA GLY A 266 15.42 -3.96 -16.08
C GLY A 266 14.07 -3.75 -15.37
N ARG A 267 13.11 -3.14 -16.08
CA ARG A 267 11.75 -2.86 -15.57
C ARG A 267 10.69 -3.41 -16.51
N ILE A 268 9.66 -4.01 -15.94
CA ILE A 268 8.45 -4.37 -16.69
C ILE A 268 7.65 -3.08 -16.88
N THR A 269 7.41 -2.70 -18.13
CA THR A 269 6.58 -1.55 -18.48
C THR A 269 5.30 -2.05 -19.14
N VAL A 270 4.17 -1.54 -18.69
CA VAL A 270 2.87 -1.75 -19.35
C VAL A 270 2.65 -0.54 -20.26
N PRO A 271 2.38 -0.71 -21.56
CA PRO A 271 2.07 0.41 -22.44
C PRO A 271 0.81 1.15 -21.93
N ASN A 272 0.87 2.47 -21.82
CA ASN A 272 -0.26 3.31 -21.41
C ASN A 272 -1.31 3.53 -22.53
N THR A 273 -1.41 2.62 -23.49
CA THR A 273 -2.44 2.65 -24.54
C THR A 273 -3.80 2.27 -23.96
N LYS A 274 -4.82 3.08 -24.24
CA LYS A 274 -6.20 2.77 -23.84
C LYS A 274 -6.59 1.39 -24.40
N PRO A 275 -7.17 0.49 -23.58
CA PRO A 275 -7.61 -0.81 -24.06
C PRO A 275 -8.75 -0.63 -25.08
N GLU A 276 -8.66 -1.35 -26.19
CA GLU A 276 -9.71 -1.33 -27.21
C GLU A 276 -10.94 -2.11 -26.71
N ASN A 277 -12.12 -1.55 -26.94
CA ASN A 277 -13.38 -2.23 -26.61
C ASN A 277 -13.65 -3.32 -27.64
N ARG A 278 -14.02 -4.53 -27.18
CA ARG A 278 -14.46 -5.62 -28.07
C ARG A 278 -15.70 -5.19 -28.86
N LYS A 279 -15.68 -5.42 -30.17
CA LYS A 279 -16.78 -5.07 -31.07
C LYS A 279 -17.90 -6.11 -30.94
N ILE A 280 -19.06 -5.70 -30.46
CA ILE A 280 -20.26 -6.54 -30.40
C ILE A 280 -21.06 -6.33 -31.70
N LYS A 281 -21.50 -7.42 -32.36
CA LYS A 281 -22.36 -7.32 -33.55
C LYS A 281 -23.67 -6.62 -33.19
N PRO A 282 -24.11 -5.56 -33.88
CA PRO A 282 -25.36 -4.89 -33.56
C PRO A 282 -26.57 -5.80 -33.82
N MET A 283 -27.57 -5.72 -32.94
CA MET A 283 -28.80 -6.49 -33.04
C MET A 283 -29.69 -5.95 -34.18
N GLU A 284 -30.04 -6.78 -35.16
CA GLU A 284 -30.98 -6.40 -36.23
C GLU A 284 -32.36 -6.11 -35.61
N THR A 285 -32.78 -4.86 -35.64
CA THR A 285 -34.06 -4.43 -35.06
C THR A 285 -35.14 -4.47 -36.13
N ALA A 286 -36.05 -5.44 -36.04
CA ALA A 286 -37.41 -5.25 -36.58
C ALA A 286 -38.12 -4.22 -35.68
N SER A 287 -38.29 -3.03 -36.21
CA SER A 287 -38.92 -1.87 -35.58
C SER A 287 -40.41 -2.09 -35.32
N THR A 288 -40.87 -2.01 -34.07
CA THR A 288 -42.05 -1.19 -33.71
C THR A 288 -42.20 -1.00 -32.18
N GLN A 289 -42.37 0.27 -31.81
CA GLN A 289 -42.99 0.83 -30.59
C GLN A 289 -42.40 0.48 -29.20
N MET A 290 -41.64 1.43 -28.63
CA MET A 290 -42.17 2.39 -27.66
C MET A 290 -41.09 3.43 -27.34
N LYS A 291 -41.36 4.70 -27.68
CA LYS A 291 -40.56 5.85 -27.27
C LYS A 291 -40.64 6.00 -25.75
N LEU A 292 -39.58 5.62 -25.05
CA LEU A 292 -39.26 6.18 -23.74
C LEU A 292 -38.17 7.25 -23.93
N THR A 293 -38.57 8.47 -23.60
CA THR A 293 -37.87 9.75 -23.64
C THR A 293 -36.33 9.71 -23.47
N GLU A 294 -35.63 10.12 -24.52
CA GLU A 294 -34.17 10.37 -24.61
C GLU A 294 -33.64 11.53 -23.73
N LYS A 295 -34.42 12.04 -22.76
CA LYS A 295 -34.00 13.16 -21.92
C LYS A 295 -33.28 12.78 -20.62
N GLN A 296 -33.12 11.50 -20.30
CA GLN A 296 -32.37 11.07 -19.10
C GLN A 296 -30.99 10.46 -19.39
N ARG A 297 -30.69 10.05 -20.62
CA ARG A 297 -29.41 9.39 -20.96
C ARG A 297 -28.22 10.32 -21.25
N LYS A 298 -28.42 11.65 -21.26
CA LYS A 298 -27.33 12.63 -21.40
C LYS A 298 -26.74 13.12 -20.08
N GLN A 299 -27.31 12.77 -18.92
CA GLN A 299 -26.72 13.12 -17.61
C GLN A 299 -25.80 12.05 -17.03
N ASP A 300 -25.91 10.80 -17.47
CA ASP A 300 -25.12 9.69 -16.90
C ASP A 300 -23.76 9.45 -17.60
N ARG A 301 -23.52 10.07 -18.77
CA ARG A 301 -22.23 9.92 -19.49
C ARG A 301 -21.17 10.97 -19.12
N GLU A 302 -21.50 11.97 -18.31
CA GLU A 302 -20.51 12.93 -17.79
C GLU A 302 -19.93 12.51 -16.42
N LYS A 303 -20.33 11.36 -15.86
CA LYS A 303 -19.90 10.92 -14.52
C LYS A 303 -18.96 9.70 -14.48
N SER A 304 -18.57 9.13 -15.62
CA SER A 304 -17.73 7.92 -15.64
C SER A 304 -16.28 8.13 -16.11
N ASP A 305 -15.87 9.36 -16.43
CA ASP A 305 -14.46 9.74 -16.62
C ASP A 305 -14.01 10.67 -15.47
N MET A 306 -14.19 10.22 -14.24
CA MET A 306 -13.48 10.81 -13.09
C MET A 306 -12.06 10.24 -13.06
N LYS A 307 -11.17 10.76 -13.91
CA LYS A 307 -9.82 11.02 -13.38
C LYS A 307 -10.06 11.94 -12.19
N GLN A 308 -9.59 11.56 -11.00
CA GLN A 308 -9.51 12.45 -9.84
C GLN A 308 -8.59 13.63 -10.19
N THR A 309 -9.10 14.54 -11.00
CA THR A 309 -8.57 15.89 -11.12
C THR A 309 -9.29 16.61 -10.01
N LEU A 310 -8.57 16.85 -8.92
CA LEU A 310 -9.02 17.72 -7.85
C LEU A 310 -9.63 18.95 -8.50
N SER A 311 -10.95 19.09 -8.40
CA SER A 311 -11.66 20.24 -8.93
C SER A 311 -11.20 21.44 -8.14
N LEU A 312 -10.20 22.15 -8.69
CA LEU A 312 -9.69 23.40 -8.18
C LEU A 312 -10.89 24.32 -8.00
N SER A 313 -11.31 24.54 -6.74
CA SER A 313 -12.32 25.53 -6.43
C SER A 313 -11.79 26.87 -6.95
N SER A 314 -12.49 27.48 -7.90
CA SER A 314 -12.11 28.71 -8.58
C SER A 314 -12.01 29.94 -7.66
N SER A 315 -12.28 29.79 -6.37
CA SER A 315 -12.13 30.84 -5.36
C SER A 315 -10.76 30.78 -4.70
N VAL A 316 -9.77 31.47 -5.28
CA VAL A 316 -8.51 31.78 -4.60
C VAL A 316 -8.80 32.81 -3.51
N THR A 317 -8.41 32.50 -2.27
CA THR A 317 -8.63 33.39 -1.11
C THR A 317 -7.32 34.03 -0.68
N LYS A 318 -7.30 35.37 -0.62
CA LYS A 318 -6.17 36.11 -0.02
C LYS A 318 -6.21 35.87 1.49
N VAL A 319 -5.19 35.20 2.01
CA VAL A 319 -5.09 34.86 3.43
C VAL A 319 -4.49 36.03 4.19
N ARG A 320 -3.32 36.51 3.75
CA ARG A 320 -2.52 37.55 4.44
C ARG A 320 -1.70 38.37 3.45
N GLU A 321 -1.30 39.56 3.88
CA GLU A 321 -0.37 40.45 3.19
C GLU A 321 0.59 41.05 4.18
N TYR A 322 1.88 40.99 3.85
CA TYR A 322 2.96 41.49 4.68
C TYR A 322 3.76 42.53 3.92
N THR A 323 4.24 43.54 4.64
CA THR A 323 5.20 44.51 4.13
C THR A 323 6.54 44.18 4.74
N VAL A 324 7.55 43.88 3.92
CA VAL A 324 8.89 43.50 4.38
C VAL A 324 9.73 44.75 4.58
N PRO A 325 10.11 45.09 5.82
CA PRO A 325 10.99 46.23 6.08
C PRO A 325 12.39 45.98 5.51
N GLY A 326 13.02 47.01 4.97
CA GLY A 326 14.43 46.94 4.53
C GLY A 326 14.68 46.39 3.11
N VAL A 327 13.63 46.05 2.36
CA VAL A 327 13.63 45.63 0.95
C VAL A 327 12.84 46.66 0.13
N GLY A 328 13.39 47.19 -0.96
CA GLY A 328 12.69 48.16 -1.82
C GLY A 328 11.75 47.53 -2.86
N SER A 329 11.99 46.28 -3.23
CA SER A 329 11.17 45.49 -4.15
C SER A 329 11.44 44.01 -3.96
N VAL A 330 10.43 43.16 -3.95
CA VAL A 330 10.61 41.71 -3.76
C VAL A 330 11.02 41.05 -5.07
N TYR A 331 12.26 40.55 -5.14
CA TYR A 331 12.81 39.90 -6.33
C TYR A 331 12.78 38.36 -6.22
N HIS A 332 13.12 37.80 -5.05
CA HIS A 332 13.06 36.37 -4.83
C HIS A 332 12.63 36.06 -3.40
N ILE A 333 11.87 34.97 -3.25
CA ILE A 333 11.37 34.45 -1.99
C ILE A 333 11.82 33.00 -1.83
N SER A 334 12.41 32.67 -0.68
CA SER A 334 12.73 31.30 -0.28
C SER A 334 12.12 30.98 1.08
N LEU A 335 11.44 29.83 1.19
CA LEU A 335 10.86 29.33 2.44
C LEU A 335 11.82 28.35 3.12
N GLY A 336 12.05 28.53 4.42
CA GLY A 336 12.76 27.58 5.27
C GLY A 336 11.81 26.70 6.09
N LYS A 337 12.24 25.48 6.44
CA LYS A 337 11.47 24.45 7.19
C LYS A 337 10.93 24.88 8.57
N SER A 338 11.33 26.04 9.09
CA SER A 338 10.96 26.53 10.42
C SER A 338 9.97 27.71 10.40
N GLY A 339 9.22 27.88 9.31
CA GLY A 339 8.33 29.03 9.15
C GLY A 339 9.12 30.35 9.07
N ARG A 340 10.32 30.31 8.47
CA ARG A 340 11.13 31.51 8.23
C ARG A 340 11.14 31.80 6.74
N LEU A 341 10.88 33.06 6.41
CA LEU A 341 10.83 33.53 5.03
C LEU A 341 12.11 34.33 4.75
N TRP A 342 12.69 34.11 3.58
CA TRP A 342 13.79 34.92 3.08
C TRP A 342 13.34 35.68 1.85
N VAL A 343 13.65 36.97 1.83
CA VAL A 343 13.21 37.90 0.81
C VAL A 343 14.42 38.70 0.34
N SER A 344 14.64 38.75 -0.97
CA SER A 344 15.72 39.56 -1.55
C SER A 344 15.20 40.74 -2.36
N ASP A 345 16.01 41.80 -2.43
CA ASP A 345 15.80 42.95 -3.32
C ASP A 345 16.78 43.00 -4.50
N SER A 346 16.62 44.00 -5.37
CA SER A 346 17.52 44.26 -6.51
C SER A 346 18.92 44.76 -6.12
N GLY A 347 19.08 45.27 -4.90
CA GLY A 347 20.33 45.82 -4.38
C GLY A 347 21.24 44.76 -3.73
N GLY A 348 20.80 43.50 -3.69
CA GLY A 348 21.48 42.41 -3.01
C GLY A 348 21.23 42.39 -1.49
N ASN A 349 20.24 43.15 -0.99
CA ASN A 349 19.80 43.04 0.38
C ASN A 349 18.93 41.79 0.52
N LEU A 350 19.28 40.96 1.50
CA LEU A 350 18.57 39.75 1.85
C LEU A 350 18.05 39.90 3.28
N VAL A 351 16.74 39.80 3.44
CA VAL A 351 16.06 39.97 4.71
C VAL A 351 15.38 38.66 5.10
N GLN A 352 15.60 38.22 6.34
CA GLN A 352 14.85 37.13 6.95
C GLN A 352 13.69 37.72 7.73
N THR A 353 12.49 37.19 7.52
CA THR A 353 11.30 37.52 8.29
C THR A 353 10.67 36.29 8.93
N ASP A 354 9.87 36.50 9.97
CA ASP A 354 8.93 35.50 10.45
C ASP A 354 7.68 35.42 9.55
N LEU A 355 6.77 34.47 9.82
CA LEU A 355 5.47 34.34 9.13
C LEU A 355 4.51 35.50 9.43
N GLN A 356 4.87 36.46 10.27
CA GLN A 356 4.08 37.65 10.63
C GLN A 356 4.59 38.91 9.92
N GLY A 357 5.72 38.81 9.21
CA GLY A 357 6.36 39.91 8.49
C GLY A 357 7.36 40.71 9.32
N ASN A 358 7.67 40.29 10.55
CA ASN A 358 8.68 40.95 11.38
C ASN A 358 10.08 40.61 10.86
N GLN A 359 10.91 41.64 10.71
CA GLN A 359 12.30 41.48 10.30
C GLN A 359 13.12 40.85 11.44
N LEU A 360 13.73 39.69 11.17
CA LEU A 360 14.62 38.99 12.09
C LEU A 360 16.08 39.36 11.84
N GLN A 361 16.51 39.32 10.57
CA GLN A 361 17.87 39.70 10.20
C GLN A 361 17.95 40.32 8.82
N LYS A 362 19.03 41.06 8.58
CA LYS A 362 19.38 41.64 7.27
C LYS A 362 20.84 41.34 6.95
N ILE A 363 21.07 40.70 5.82
CA ILE A 363 22.40 40.45 5.25
C ILE A 363 22.52 41.24 3.95
N ARG A 364 23.69 41.82 3.71
CA ARG A 364 24.03 42.40 2.40
C ARG A 364 24.88 41.40 1.63
N THR A 365 24.35 40.93 0.51
CA THR A 365 25.04 39.98 -0.38
C THR A 365 25.66 40.72 -1.57
N SER A 366 26.68 40.11 -2.17
CA SER A 366 27.31 40.62 -3.40
C SER A 366 26.50 40.26 -4.67
N GLY A 367 25.66 39.23 -4.60
CA GLY A 367 24.80 38.80 -5.71
C GLY A 367 23.63 39.75 -5.99
N ARG A 368 23.36 39.98 -7.29
CA ARG A 368 22.26 40.82 -7.80
C ARG A 368 21.61 40.15 -9.00
N SER A 369 20.67 39.23 -8.76
CA SER A 369 19.93 38.54 -9.83
C SER A 369 18.54 38.10 -9.34
N GLU A 370 17.65 37.75 -10.26
CA GLU A 370 16.40 37.05 -9.97
C GLU A 370 16.68 35.55 -9.69
N GLY A 371 15.98 34.94 -8.73
CA GLY A 371 16.12 33.49 -8.45
C GLY A 371 17.46 33.05 -7.85
N TYR A 372 18.24 33.98 -7.31
CA TYR A 372 19.67 33.77 -7.03
C TYR A 372 19.99 33.14 -5.66
N HIS A 373 19.03 32.90 -4.78
CA HIS A 373 19.28 32.35 -3.44
C HIS A 373 18.31 31.22 -3.09
N THR A 374 18.73 30.24 -2.30
CA THR A 374 17.90 29.11 -1.87
C THR A 374 18.31 28.68 -0.47
N VAL A 375 17.39 28.08 0.29
CA VAL A 375 17.66 27.59 1.66
C VAL A 375 17.85 26.07 1.62
N THR A 376 18.88 25.56 2.31
CA THR A 376 19.12 24.12 2.45
C THR A 376 18.33 23.53 3.62
N GLN A 377 18.25 22.20 3.70
CA GLN A 377 17.62 21.53 4.85
C GLN A 377 18.35 21.81 6.17
N ASP A 378 19.65 22.09 6.12
CA ASP A 378 20.54 22.30 7.27
C ASP A 378 20.49 23.75 7.79
N ARG A 379 19.55 24.56 7.28
CA ARG A 379 19.38 26.00 7.56
C ARG A 379 20.48 26.90 6.99
N ASP A 380 21.46 26.34 6.30
CA ASP A 380 22.39 27.12 5.49
C ASP A 380 21.62 27.76 4.33
N MET A 381 22.04 28.95 3.91
CA MET A 381 21.58 29.56 2.69
C MET A 381 22.66 29.49 1.62
N ILE A 382 22.27 29.24 0.39
CA ILE A 382 23.18 29.31 -0.75
C ILE A 382 22.68 30.40 -1.69
N TYR A 383 23.59 31.26 -2.15
CA TYR A 383 23.27 32.26 -3.16
C TYR A 383 24.32 32.31 -4.26
N THR A 384 23.91 32.80 -5.42
CA THR A 384 24.75 32.94 -6.61
C THR A 384 25.20 34.39 -6.75
N ASP A 385 26.47 34.55 -7.10
CA ASP A 385 27.08 35.83 -7.42
C ASP A 385 27.42 35.85 -8.90
N LYS A 386 26.62 36.60 -9.65
CA LYS A 386 26.75 36.74 -11.08
C LYS A 386 28.05 37.45 -11.48
N ASP A 387 28.42 38.50 -10.75
CA ASP A 387 29.54 39.36 -11.11
C ASP A 387 30.87 38.66 -10.79
N ASN A 388 30.94 37.97 -9.64
CA ASN A 388 32.12 37.21 -9.22
C ASN A 388 32.14 35.77 -9.78
N LYS A 389 31.07 35.32 -10.45
CA LYS A 389 30.93 33.97 -11.04
C LYS A 389 31.14 32.83 -10.04
N VAL A 390 30.64 33.02 -8.82
CA VAL A 390 30.74 32.05 -7.72
C VAL A 390 29.39 31.77 -7.10
N ILE A 391 29.31 30.64 -6.40
CA ILE A 391 28.19 30.26 -5.55
C ILE A 391 28.70 30.30 -4.12
N ASN A 392 28.04 31.10 -3.30
CA ASN A 392 28.42 31.35 -1.91
C ASN A 392 27.42 30.66 -0.98
N ARG A 393 27.92 30.13 0.13
CA ARG A 393 27.14 29.57 1.22
C ARG A 393 27.23 30.47 2.44
N ILE A 394 26.08 30.82 2.99
CA ILE A 394 25.90 31.56 4.23
C ILE A 394 25.45 30.58 5.30
N THR A 395 26.26 30.43 6.33
CA THR A 395 25.91 29.63 7.51
C THR A 395 25.02 30.43 8.48
N PRO A 396 24.32 29.79 9.44
CA PRO A 396 23.37 30.46 10.33
C PRO A 396 23.98 31.55 11.23
N ASP A 397 25.30 31.55 11.43
CA ASP A 397 26.10 32.57 12.10
C ASP A 397 26.44 33.77 11.19
N ASN A 398 25.89 33.83 9.98
CA ASN A 398 26.09 34.85 8.95
C ASN A 398 27.50 34.88 8.35
N THR A 399 28.27 33.80 8.49
CA THR A 399 29.56 33.66 7.82
C THR A 399 29.34 33.30 6.35
N ILE A 400 29.92 34.10 5.45
CA ILE A 400 29.84 33.89 4.00
C ILE A 400 31.09 33.15 3.55
N THR A 401 30.91 31.99 2.91
CA THR A 401 32.00 31.17 2.37
C THR A 401 31.79 30.92 0.88
N GLU A 402 32.85 31.01 0.09
CA GLU A 402 32.81 30.57 -1.32
C GLU A 402 32.67 29.04 -1.36
N PHE A 403 31.67 28.55 -2.10
CA PHE A 403 31.37 27.13 -2.17
C PHE A 403 31.73 26.52 -3.52
N ILE A 404 31.29 27.13 -4.64
CA ILE A 404 31.54 26.61 -6.00
C ILE A 404 32.00 27.75 -6.91
N LYS A 405 33.07 27.53 -7.67
CA LYS A 405 33.51 28.43 -8.74
C LYS A 405 32.94 27.96 -10.07
N THR A 406 32.20 28.83 -10.75
CA THR A 406 31.48 28.47 -11.99
C THR A 406 32.28 28.71 -13.29
N GLY A 407 33.52 29.20 -13.14
CA GLY A 407 34.44 29.50 -14.24
C GLY A 407 33.96 30.70 -15.05
N ASP A 408 33.85 30.55 -16.37
CA ASP A 408 33.40 31.64 -17.25
C ASP A 408 31.90 31.90 -17.24
N TRP A 409 31.11 30.96 -16.71
CA TRP A 409 29.66 30.99 -16.77
C TRP A 409 29.08 31.91 -15.70
N GLU A 410 28.07 32.71 -16.05
CA GLU A 410 27.35 33.56 -15.10
C GLU A 410 26.22 32.74 -14.44
N PRO A 411 26.27 32.47 -13.12
CA PRO A 411 25.14 31.84 -12.45
C PRO A 411 24.01 32.87 -12.27
N LEU A 412 22.82 32.53 -12.76
CA LEU A 412 21.64 33.41 -12.72
C LEU A 412 20.64 32.96 -11.66
N SER A 413 20.38 31.66 -11.58
CA SER A 413 19.36 31.09 -10.71
C SER A 413 19.92 29.89 -9.95
N ILE A 414 19.45 29.68 -8.73
CA ILE A 414 19.82 28.52 -7.91
C ILE A 414 18.61 27.95 -7.21
N LEU A 415 18.55 26.63 -7.18
CA LEU A 415 17.57 25.87 -6.42
C LEU A 415 18.31 24.78 -5.65
N HIS A 416 17.94 24.62 -4.38
CA HIS A 416 18.32 23.45 -3.61
C HIS A 416 17.17 22.44 -3.66
N SER A 417 17.43 21.25 -4.22
CA SER A 417 16.50 20.12 -4.30
C SER A 417 16.33 19.48 -2.91
N SER A 418 15.61 20.17 -2.02
CA SER A 418 15.41 19.70 -0.64
C SER A 418 14.52 18.46 -0.54
N HIS A 419 13.71 18.13 -1.55
CA HIS A 419 12.67 17.10 -1.42
C HIS A 419 13.11 15.70 -1.88
N ILE A 420 14.16 15.57 -2.70
CA ILE A 420 14.54 14.30 -3.33
C ILE A 420 15.94 13.83 -2.89
N ASN A 421 17.00 14.57 -3.23
CA ASN A 421 18.39 14.12 -2.98
C ASN A 421 19.26 15.14 -2.22
N GLY A 422 18.81 16.39 -2.08
CA GLY A 422 19.61 17.49 -1.54
C GLY A 422 20.67 17.98 -2.52
N ASP A 423 20.47 17.79 -3.82
CA ASP A 423 21.33 18.31 -4.88
C ASP A 423 21.07 19.81 -5.11
N ILE A 424 22.01 20.50 -5.72
CA ILE A 424 21.93 21.92 -6.04
C ILE A 424 21.83 22.07 -7.55
N LEU A 425 20.74 22.66 -8.03
CA LEU A 425 20.52 22.98 -9.44
C LEU A 425 20.83 24.45 -9.68
N VAL A 426 21.66 24.73 -10.69
CA VAL A 426 22.12 26.09 -11.00
C VAL A 426 21.88 26.38 -12.47
N GLY A 427 21.14 27.45 -12.75
CA GLY A 427 20.95 28.00 -14.08
C GLY A 427 22.07 28.97 -14.38
N MET A 428 22.79 28.75 -15.48
CA MET A 428 23.92 29.57 -15.88
C MET A 428 23.75 30.09 -17.30
N ARG A 429 24.41 31.21 -17.60
CA ARG A 429 24.44 31.82 -18.93
C ARG A 429 25.85 32.20 -19.36
N LYS A 430 26.15 32.00 -20.63
CA LYS A 430 27.39 32.47 -21.28
C LYS A 430 27.08 32.82 -22.74
N ASP A 431 27.44 34.02 -23.18
CA ASP A 431 27.34 34.46 -24.58
C ASP A 431 25.96 34.21 -25.24
N GLY A 432 24.87 34.45 -24.50
CA GLY A 432 23.50 34.26 -24.96
C GLY A 432 22.98 32.81 -24.93
N LYS A 433 23.80 31.85 -24.50
CA LYS A 433 23.41 30.44 -24.29
C LYS A 433 23.19 30.17 -22.81
N GLY A 434 22.11 29.49 -22.48
CA GLY A 434 21.81 29.02 -21.13
C GLY A 434 22.19 27.55 -20.94
N LYS A 435 22.46 27.16 -19.70
CA LYS A 435 22.56 25.76 -19.26
C LYS A 435 22.05 25.61 -17.84
N VAL A 436 21.62 24.41 -17.47
CA VAL A 436 21.31 24.04 -16.09
C VAL A 436 22.28 22.95 -15.66
N THR A 437 22.99 23.17 -14.56
CA THR A 437 23.96 22.22 -14.01
C THR A 437 23.51 21.74 -12.63
N ARG A 438 23.52 20.43 -12.42
CA ARG A 438 23.24 19.80 -11.12
C ARG A 438 24.56 19.49 -10.42
N TYR A 439 24.72 20.02 -9.23
CA TYR A 439 25.81 19.75 -8.30
C TYR A 439 25.31 18.88 -7.14
N ASN A 440 26.16 18.05 -6.58
CA ASN A 440 25.85 17.36 -5.32
C ASN A 440 26.08 18.29 -4.11
N LYS A 441 25.76 17.80 -2.91
CA LYS A 441 26.01 18.50 -1.63
C LYS A 441 27.46 18.89 -1.37
N THR A 442 28.44 18.26 -2.03
CA THR A 442 29.86 18.58 -1.87
C THR A 442 30.36 19.57 -2.92
N GLY A 443 29.50 20.02 -3.85
CA GLY A 443 29.84 20.96 -4.91
C GLY A 443 30.47 20.34 -6.15
N THR A 444 30.44 19.02 -6.31
CA THR A 444 30.89 18.34 -7.54
C THR A 444 29.76 18.29 -8.57
N GLU A 445 30.09 18.56 -9.83
CA GLU A 445 29.14 18.53 -10.95
C GLU A 445 28.73 17.08 -11.25
N ILE A 446 27.42 16.81 -11.21
CA ILE A 446 26.84 15.50 -11.50
C ILE A 446 26.30 15.45 -12.93
N GLN A 447 25.66 16.54 -13.37
CA GLN A 447 24.87 16.55 -14.60
C GLN A 447 24.84 17.93 -15.24
N ASN A 448 24.95 17.95 -16.56
CA ASN A 448 24.89 19.17 -17.36
C ASN A 448 23.74 19.07 -18.38
N ILE A 449 22.81 20.01 -18.30
CA ILE A 449 21.60 20.05 -19.13
C ILE A 449 21.66 21.33 -19.96
N GLN A 450 22.08 21.18 -21.22
CA GLN A 450 22.19 22.29 -22.15
C GLN A 450 21.38 22.08 -23.43
N ARG A 451 21.31 20.83 -23.90
CA ARG A 451 20.70 20.46 -25.18
C ARG A 451 19.75 19.29 -25.01
N ASP A 452 18.76 19.21 -25.88
CA ASP A 452 17.87 18.06 -25.99
C ASP A 452 18.54 16.90 -26.75
N ASN A 453 17.83 15.76 -26.84
CA ASN A 453 18.25 14.59 -27.63
C ASN A 453 18.47 14.88 -29.13
N LYS A 454 17.92 15.98 -29.66
CA LYS A 454 18.06 16.40 -31.05
C LYS A 454 19.19 17.41 -31.25
N GLY A 455 19.93 17.73 -30.18
CA GLY A 455 21.02 18.70 -30.18
C GLY A 455 20.58 20.17 -30.17
N GLN A 456 19.28 20.47 -30.04
CA GLN A 456 18.76 21.84 -29.91
C GLN A 456 19.07 22.39 -28.51
N VAL A 457 19.39 23.69 -28.47
CA VAL A 457 19.66 24.39 -27.21
C VAL A 457 18.36 24.60 -26.46
N LEU A 458 18.30 24.15 -25.21
CA LEU A 458 17.09 24.21 -24.39
C LEU A 458 16.89 25.58 -23.75
N TYR A 459 17.98 26.21 -23.33
CA TYR A 459 17.93 27.41 -22.50
C TYR A 459 18.67 28.58 -23.16
N SER A 460 18.11 29.77 -23.02
CA SER A 460 18.75 31.05 -23.34
C SER A 460 19.10 31.79 -22.06
N THR A 461 18.11 32.02 -21.19
CA THR A 461 18.27 32.80 -19.95
C THR A 461 17.42 32.17 -18.83
N PRO A 462 17.93 31.14 -18.14
CA PRO A 462 17.22 30.48 -17.04
C PRO A 462 17.18 31.40 -15.81
N HIS A 463 16.02 31.97 -15.48
CA HIS A 463 15.83 32.92 -14.38
C HIS A 463 15.41 32.25 -13.06
N TYR A 464 14.60 31.21 -13.13
CA TYR A 464 14.19 30.46 -11.94
C TYR A 464 14.14 28.97 -12.28
N ILE A 465 14.46 28.14 -11.28
CA ILE A 465 14.43 26.68 -11.40
C ILE A 465 13.61 26.17 -10.22
N THR A 466 12.76 25.19 -10.48
CA THR A 466 12.08 24.40 -9.46
C THR A 466 12.16 22.92 -9.84
N GLU A 467 11.90 22.03 -8.89
CA GLU A 467 11.89 20.59 -9.13
C GLU A 467 10.55 20.02 -8.71
N ASN A 468 9.93 19.28 -9.62
CA ASN A 468 8.62 18.66 -9.41
C ASN A 468 8.74 17.41 -8.53
N MET A 469 7.63 16.97 -7.90
CA MET A 469 7.55 15.75 -7.09
C MET A 469 7.98 14.49 -7.84
N ASN A 470 7.85 14.48 -9.16
CA ASN A 470 8.29 13.38 -10.04
C ASN A 470 9.82 13.38 -10.32
N GLY A 471 10.56 14.40 -9.85
CA GLY A 471 11.99 14.60 -10.09
C GLY A 471 12.32 15.33 -11.38
N ASP A 472 11.32 15.93 -12.03
CA ASP A 472 11.50 16.74 -13.23
C ASP A 472 11.97 18.14 -12.88
N VAL A 473 12.93 18.67 -13.63
CA VAL A 473 13.46 20.01 -13.44
C VAL A 473 12.65 20.96 -14.31
N CYS A 474 11.95 21.89 -13.67
CA CYS A 474 11.13 22.90 -14.33
C CYS A 474 11.86 24.25 -14.29
N VAL A 475 12.13 24.81 -15.46
CA VAL A 475 12.95 26.01 -15.61
C VAL A 475 12.13 27.10 -16.26
N SER A 476 12.10 28.27 -15.63
CA SER A 476 11.55 29.48 -16.19
C SER A 476 12.64 30.21 -16.98
N ASP A 477 12.56 30.12 -18.32
CA ASP A 477 13.46 30.80 -19.24
C ASP A 477 12.80 32.09 -19.76
N TYR A 478 13.47 33.22 -19.56
CA TYR A 478 12.93 34.54 -19.89
C TYR A 478 12.57 34.70 -21.38
N ASN A 479 13.29 34.02 -22.28
CA ASN A 479 13.07 34.11 -23.73
C ASN A 479 12.32 32.89 -24.29
N ASN A 480 12.49 31.71 -23.70
CA ASN A 480 11.96 30.44 -24.24
C ASN A 480 10.68 29.94 -23.53
N GLY A 481 10.21 30.63 -22.49
CA GLY A 481 9.07 30.17 -21.71
C GLY A 481 9.48 29.17 -20.61
N VAL A 482 8.56 28.32 -20.19
CA VAL A 482 8.85 27.28 -19.20
C VAL A 482 9.33 26.03 -19.91
N VAL A 483 10.53 25.57 -19.58
CA VAL A 483 11.15 24.37 -20.14
C VAL A 483 11.22 23.31 -19.04
N VAL A 484 10.62 22.15 -19.28
CA VAL A 484 10.61 21.04 -18.32
C VAL A 484 11.41 19.88 -18.88
N VAL A 485 12.38 19.41 -18.10
CA VAL A 485 13.21 18.26 -18.40
C VAL A 485 13.02 17.19 -17.33
N ASP A 486 13.15 15.93 -17.73
CA ASP A 486 13.10 14.83 -16.78
C ASP A 486 14.36 14.77 -15.88
N LYS A 487 14.35 13.87 -14.89
CA LYS A 487 15.50 13.63 -14.01
C LYS A 487 16.81 13.30 -14.75
N SER A 488 16.73 12.74 -15.94
CA SER A 488 17.89 12.40 -16.78
C SER A 488 18.36 13.57 -17.66
N GLY A 489 17.65 14.71 -17.59
CA GLY A 489 17.96 15.94 -18.33
C GLY A 489 17.32 15.96 -19.71
N GLN A 490 16.38 15.05 -19.99
CA GLN A 490 15.72 14.95 -21.29
C GLN A 490 14.51 15.87 -21.36
N HIS A 491 14.40 16.58 -22.48
CA HIS A 491 13.26 17.47 -22.73
C HIS A 491 11.94 16.69 -22.71
N ARG A 492 11.02 17.13 -21.85
CA ARG A 492 9.65 16.61 -21.79
C ARG A 492 8.72 17.50 -22.60
N PHE A 493 8.64 18.77 -22.23
CA PHE A 493 7.78 19.76 -22.88
C PHE A 493 8.27 21.19 -22.62
N SER A 494 7.75 22.13 -23.40
CA SER A 494 7.93 23.56 -23.19
C SER A 494 6.59 24.27 -23.26
N TYR A 495 6.34 25.21 -22.35
CA TYR A 495 5.14 26.02 -22.29
C TYR A 495 5.49 27.49 -22.56
N THR A 496 4.92 28.04 -23.62
CA THR A 496 5.17 29.43 -24.08
C THR A 496 3.99 30.36 -23.84
N GLY A 497 3.05 29.99 -22.95
CA GLY A 497 1.83 30.76 -22.70
C GLY A 497 0.73 30.54 -23.74
N GLN A 498 -0.49 30.99 -23.43
CA GLN A 498 -1.65 30.94 -24.34
C GLN A 498 -1.68 32.08 -25.40
N GLY A 499 -0.67 32.97 -25.44
CA GLY A 499 -0.62 34.12 -26.36
C GLY A 499 0.79 34.64 -26.65
N SER A 500 0.90 35.63 -27.54
CA SER A 500 2.18 36.24 -27.92
C SER A 500 2.68 37.21 -26.84
N GLY A 501 3.72 36.81 -26.08
CA GLY A 501 4.37 37.70 -25.11
C GLY A 501 4.54 37.13 -23.70
N PHE A 502 4.42 35.82 -23.50
CA PHE A 502 4.66 35.19 -22.19
C PHE A 502 6.11 35.40 -21.73
N ARG A 503 6.29 35.98 -20.53
CA ARG A 503 7.61 36.14 -19.91
C ARG A 503 7.58 35.57 -18.50
N PRO A 504 7.96 34.29 -18.34
CA PRO A 504 7.90 33.64 -17.05
C PRO A 504 9.01 34.18 -16.13
N TYR A 505 8.67 34.36 -14.86
CA TYR A 505 9.60 34.73 -13.79
C TYR A 505 9.60 33.64 -12.73
N GLY A 506 9.08 33.88 -11.52
CA GLY A 506 9.00 32.88 -10.47
C GLY A 506 8.24 31.64 -10.93
N ILE A 507 8.81 30.48 -10.65
CA ILE A 507 8.22 29.16 -10.88
C ILE A 507 8.30 28.34 -9.61
N CYS A 508 7.25 27.61 -9.28
CA CYS A 508 7.21 26.66 -8.18
C CYS A 508 6.26 25.51 -8.50
N THR A 509 6.40 24.40 -7.78
CA THR A 509 5.51 23.23 -7.91
C THR A 509 4.73 23.01 -6.63
N ASP A 510 3.53 22.49 -6.75
CA ASP A 510 2.69 22.11 -5.62
C ASP A 510 2.87 20.64 -5.21
N VAL A 511 2.23 20.24 -4.11
CA VAL A 511 2.28 18.85 -3.60
C VAL A 511 1.63 17.82 -4.54
N LEU A 512 0.82 18.26 -5.49
CA LEU A 512 0.15 17.42 -6.48
C LEU A 512 0.97 17.27 -7.77
N GLY A 513 2.04 18.05 -7.89
CA GLY A 513 2.91 18.09 -9.06
C GLY A 513 2.47 19.03 -10.17
N ASN A 514 1.54 19.95 -9.88
CA ASN A 514 1.19 21.06 -10.76
C ASN A 514 2.28 22.14 -10.70
N ILE A 515 2.46 22.84 -11.81
CA ILE A 515 3.49 23.87 -11.97
C ILE A 515 2.81 25.23 -11.95
N LEU A 516 3.22 26.10 -11.02
CA LEU A 516 2.76 27.48 -10.91
C LEU A 516 3.82 28.43 -11.44
N VAL A 517 3.43 29.31 -12.38
CA VAL A 517 4.35 30.20 -13.08
C VAL A 517 3.81 31.62 -13.07
N CYS A 518 4.63 32.59 -12.70
CA CYS A 518 4.30 34.01 -12.83
C CYS A 518 4.60 34.52 -14.23
N ASP A 519 3.63 35.19 -14.86
CA ASP A 519 3.87 35.97 -16.06
C ASP A 519 3.92 37.47 -15.74
N ARG A 520 5.06 38.09 -16.05
CA ARG A 520 5.31 39.51 -15.77
C ARG A 520 4.52 40.43 -16.71
N ILE A 521 4.24 40.01 -17.95
CA ILE A 521 3.58 40.87 -18.93
C ILE A 521 2.08 40.94 -18.66
N SER A 522 1.45 39.79 -18.49
CA SER A 522 0.01 39.71 -18.17
C SER A 522 -0.31 39.98 -16.70
N ASN A 523 0.70 40.00 -15.81
CA ASN A 523 0.54 40.12 -14.36
C ASN A 523 -0.37 39.01 -13.78
N THR A 524 -0.13 37.77 -14.21
CA THR A 524 -0.90 36.61 -13.78
C THR A 524 -0.02 35.52 -13.16
N VAL A 525 -0.66 34.58 -12.48
CA VAL A 525 -0.05 33.29 -12.13
C VAL A 525 -0.82 32.18 -12.83
N ASP A 526 -0.14 31.50 -13.75
CA ASP A 526 -0.65 30.38 -14.52
C ASP A 526 -0.45 29.09 -13.73
N LEU A 527 -1.47 28.23 -13.71
CA LEU A 527 -1.40 26.88 -13.17
C LEU A 527 -1.39 25.88 -14.32
N LEU A 528 -0.32 25.10 -14.40
CA LEU A 528 -0.13 24.03 -15.37
C LEU A 528 -0.20 22.68 -14.65
N ASP A 529 -0.66 21.64 -15.33
CA ASP A 529 -0.52 20.27 -14.84
C ASP A 529 0.92 19.76 -14.96
N GLN A 530 1.16 18.56 -14.44
CA GLN A 530 2.46 17.87 -14.51
C GLN A 530 2.98 17.58 -15.93
N ASP A 531 2.10 17.67 -16.94
CA ASP A 531 2.39 17.39 -18.35
C ASP A 531 2.43 18.68 -19.19
N GLY A 532 2.31 19.86 -18.55
CA GLY A 532 2.41 21.17 -19.19
C GLY A 532 1.11 21.69 -19.79
N GLN A 533 -0.03 21.04 -19.55
CA GLN A 533 -1.33 21.54 -19.97
C GLN A 533 -1.78 22.66 -19.04
N PHE A 534 -2.28 23.74 -19.64
CA PHE A 534 -2.84 24.85 -18.88
C PHE A 534 -4.15 24.43 -18.20
N LEU A 535 -4.18 24.47 -16.86
CA LEU A 535 -5.37 24.16 -16.08
C LEU A 535 -6.22 25.40 -15.84
N SER A 536 -5.63 26.45 -15.26
CA SER A 536 -6.37 27.65 -14.91
C SER A 536 -5.47 28.84 -14.64
N LEU A 537 -6.06 30.03 -14.72
CA LEU A 537 -5.47 31.28 -14.29
C LEU A 537 -5.76 31.47 -12.79
N LEU A 538 -4.76 31.27 -11.94
CA LEU A 538 -4.96 31.31 -10.48
C LEU A 538 -5.10 32.73 -9.95
N LEU A 539 -4.23 33.63 -10.42
CA LEU A 539 -4.18 35.00 -9.94
C LEU A 539 -4.21 35.97 -11.11
N THR A 540 -5.02 37.02 -10.97
CA THR A 540 -5.11 38.12 -11.93
C THR A 540 -4.93 39.48 -11.26
N SER A 541 -4.69 40.52 -12.08
CA SER A 541 -4.61 41.91 -11.58
C SER A 541 -5.86 42.36 -10.81
N GLN A 542 -7.04 41.76 -11.07
CA GLN A 542 -8.28 42.04 -10.35
C GLN A 542 -8.24 41.57 -8.88
N GLN A 543 -7.43 40.56 -8.56
CA GLN A 543 -7.22 40.02 -7.21
C GLN A 543 -6.07 40.72 -6.46
N GLY A 544 -5.60 41.86 -6.98
CA GLY A 544 -4.63 42.74 -6.32
C GLY A 544 -3.16 42.38 -6.54
N VAL A 545 -2.83 41.43 -7.41
CA VAL A 545 -1.44 41.10 -7.76
C VAL A 545 -0.94 42.08 -8.82
N LYS A 546 0.07 42.88 -8.49
CA LYS A 546 0.75 43.77 -9.44
C LYS A 546 2.20 43.32 -9.62
N ARG A 547 2.58 42.96 -10.86
CA ARG A 547 3.95 42.55 -11.25
C ARG A 547 4.53 41.42 -10.39
N PRO A 548 3.94 40.22 -10.38
CA PRO A 548 4.47 39.10 -9.62
C PRO A 548 5.88 38.73 -10.14
N ARG A 549 6.87 38.70 -9.25
CA ARG A 549 8.27 38.37 -9.59
C ARG A 549 8.69 36.99 -9.09
N SER A 550 8.19 36.58 -7.93
CA SER A 550 8.58 35.33 -7.29
C SER A 550 7.36 34.63 -6.72
N VAL A 551 7.35 33.30 -6.80
CA VAL A 551 6.35 32.44 -6.16
C VAL A 551 7.02 31.32 -5.40
N CYS A 552 6.43 30.95 -4.27
CA CYS A 552 6.84 29.79 -3.48
C CYS A 552 5.60 29.17 -2.82
N VAL A 553 5.59 27.84 -2.65
CA VAL A 553 4.52 27.11 -1.97
C VAL A 553 5.04 26.65 -0.61
N ASP A 554 4.26 26.83 0.44
CA ASP A 554 4.59 26.33 1.78
C ASP A 554 4.10 24.89 2.01
N ASP A 555 4.48 24.29 3.14
CA ASP A 555 4.09 22.92 3.52
C ASP A 555 2.57 22.75 3.70
N GLU A 556 1.81 23.84 3.88
CA GLU A 556 0.34 23.84 3.95
C GLU A 556 -0.32 24.09 2.58
N ASN A 557 0.49 24.16 1.52
CA ASN A 557 0.10 24.44 0.15
C ASN A 557 -0.56 25.82 -0.06
N ASN A 558 -0.16 26.82 0.75
CA ASN A 558 -0.44 28.23 0.46
C ASN A 558 0.62 28.78 -0.50
N LEU A 559 0.16 29.60 -1.44
CA LEU A 559 0.99 30.26 -2.44
C LEU A 559 1.45 31.63 -1.93
N TRP A 560 2.76 31.80 -1.80
CA TRP A 560 3.42 33.06 -1.46
C TRP A 560 3.85 33.78 -2.73
N VAL A 561 3.37 35.00 -2.93
CA VAL A 561 3.64 35.81 -4.13
C VAL A 561 4.38 37.07 -3.74
N GLY A 562 5.57 37.26 -4.31
CA GLY A 562 6.36 38.48 -4.19
C GLY A 562 6.00 39.47 -5.30
N GLN A 563 5.57 40.67 -4.91
CA GLN A 563 5.19 41.72 -5.87
C GLN A 563 6.39 42.62 -6.18
N GLY A 564 6.60 42.92 -7.46
CA GLY A 564 7.63 43.83 -7.94
C GLY A 564 7.19 45.29 -7.85
N ASN A 565 8.10 46.19 -7.53
CA ASN A 565 7.87 47.64 -7.27
C ASN A 565 7.19 47.97 -5.94
N THR A 566 6.77 46.96 -5.18
CA THR A 566 6.36 47.09 -3.78
C THR A 566 7.22 46.18 -2.92
N ASN A 567 7.26 46.45 -1.63
CA ASN A 567 7.91 45.60 -0.63
C ASN A 567 6.91 44.61 -0.01
N THR A 568 5.88 44.21 -0.77
CA THR A 568 4.77 43.39 -0.27
C THR A 568 4.90 41.93 -0.72
N VAL A 569 4.61 41.04 0.23
CA VAL A 569 4.44 39.61 -0.01
C VAL A 569 3.02 39.23 0.36
N THR A 570 2.31 38.59 -0.57
CA THR A 570 0.90 38.21 -0.39
C THR A 570 0.78 36.69 -0.37
N VAL A 571 -0.03 36.18 0.55
CA VAL A 571 -0.27 34.73 0.72
C VAL A 571 -1.69 34.40 0.28
N TYR A 572 -1.80 33.44 -0.63
CA TYR A 572 -3.04 32.99 -1.22
C TYR A 572 -3.27 31.51 -0.94
N LYS A 573 -4.48 31.17 -0.52
CA LYS A 573 -4.92 29.77 -0.43
C LYS A 573 -5.73 29.45 -1.67
N TYR A 574 -5.16 28.59 -2.51
CA TYR A 574 -5.72 28.20 -3.81
C TYR A 574 -6.15 26.73 -3.85
N LEU A 575 -5.48 25.86 -3.09
CA LEU A 575 -5.83 24.45 -3.00
C LEU A 575 -6.57 24.17 -1.69
N GLN A 576 -7.82 23.73 -1.79
CA GLN A 576 -8.61 23.29 -0.64
C GLN A 576 -8.58 21.77 -0.54
N VAL A 577 -7.40 21.18 -0.31
CA VAL A 577 -7.21 19.71 -0.20
C VAL A 577 -8.13 19.12 0.87
N HIS A 578 -8.37 19.84 1.96
CA HIS A 578 -9.26 19.39 3.03
C HIS A 578 -10.70 19.14 2.55
N GLN A 579 -11.20 19.81 1.50
CA GLN A 579 -12.55 19.52 0.99
C GLN A 579 -12.60 18.23 0.16
N ALA A 580 -11.52 17.91 -0.56
CA ALA A 580 -11.46 16.73 -1.41
C ALA A 580 -11.04 15.45 -0.66
N CYS A 581 -10.28 15.62 0.43
CA CYS A 581 -9.91 14.55 1.34
C CYS A 581 -10.82 14.48 2.58
N ASP A 582 -11.94 15.23 2.62
CA ASP A 582 -12.87 15.23 3.77
C ASP A 582 -13.54 13.86 3.91
N CYS A 583 -12.95 12.99 4.72
CA CYS A 583 -13.50 11.68 5.02
C CYS A 583 -14.60 11.72 6.08
N SER A 584 -15.13 12.91 6.44
CA SER A 584 -16.15 13.05 7.48
C SER A 584 -17.43 12.25 7.23
N PHE A 585 -17.71 11.83 5.99
CA PHE A 585 -18.84 10.95 5.67
C PHE A 585 -18.76 9.58 6.37
N PHE A 586 -17.57 9.11 6.74
CA PHE A 586 -17.39 7.84 7.47
C PHE A 586 -18.08 7.85 8.84
N TYR A 587 -18.38 9.02 9.42
CA TYR A 587 -19.19 9.13 10.63
C TYR A 587 -20.59 8.48 10.46
N TRP A 588 -21.20 8.68 9.28
CA TRP A 588 -22.53 8.14 8.95
C TRP A 588 -22.48 6.67 8.52
N HIS A 589 -21.32 6.22 8.05
CA HIS A 589 -21.07 4.84 7.61
C HIS A 589 -20.15 4.05 8.56
N ARG A 590 -20.17 4.38 9.86
CA ARG A 590 -19.33 3.74 10.90
C ARG A 590 -19.51 2.22 11.04
N VAL A 591 -20.62 1.68 10.50
CA VAL A 591 -20.92 0.24 10.41
C VAL A 591 -19.94 -0.51 9.49
N ILE A 592 -19.19 0.19 8.63
CA ILE A 592 -18.17 -0.41 7.75
C ILE A 592 -16.91 -0.82 8.54
N LEU A 593 -16.60 -0.13 9.64
CA LEU A 593 -15.37 -0.34 10.40
C LEU A 593 -15.23 -1.77 10.96
N PRO A 594 -16.26 -2.37 11.61
CA PRO A 594 -16.23 -3.77 12.03
C PRO A 594 -15.87 -4.74 10.89
N ASN A 595 -16.49 -4.60 9.72
CA ASN A 595 -16.27 -5.48 8.58
C ASN A 595 -14.85 -5.33 8.02
N TYR A 596 -14.34 -4.10 7.96
CA TYR A 596 -12.96 -3.84 7.54
C TYR A 596 -11.93 -4.45 8.51
N LEU A 597 -12.17 -4.36 9.82
CA LEU A 597 -11.29 -4.96 10.83
C LEU A 597 -11.31 -6.50 10.79
N THR A 598 -12.46 -7.11 10.51
CA THR A 598 -12.57 -8.56 10.29
C THR A 598 -11.83 -8.99 9.03
N ASP A 599 -12.00 -8.27 7.92
CA ASP A 599 -11.29 -8.57 6.67
C ASP A 599 -9.77 -8.44 6.83
N MET A 600 -9.30 -7.40 7.53
CA MET A 600 -7.89 -7.20 7.85
C MET A 600 -7.32 -8.30 8.78
N PHE A 601 -8.17 -8.95 9.59
CA PHE A 601 -7.76 -10.08 10.44
C PHE A 601 -7.71 -11.40 9.66
N GLU A 602 -8.55 -11.56 8.64
CA GLU A 602 -8.63 -12.77 7.81
C GLU A 602 -7.64 -12.76 6.63
N ASN A 603 -7.34 -11.59 6.06
CA ASN A 603 -6.46 -11.40 4.92
C ASN A 603 -5.07 -10.87 5.34
N VAL A 604 -4.02 -11.22 4.57
CA VAL A 604 -2.67 -10.66 4.75
C VAL A 604 -2.58 -9.30 4.04
N THR A 605 -3.24 -8.28 4.60
CA THR A 605 -3.16 -6.89 4.11
C THR A 605 -2.00 -6.13 4.75
N ASP A 606 -1.55 -5.03 4.12
CA ASP A 606 -0.43 -4.22 4.61
C ASP A 606 -0.76 -3.60 5.98
N PRO A 607 0.04 -3.86 7.04
CA PRO A 607 -0.17 -3.29 8.37
C PRO A 607 -0.21 -1.75 8.42
N HIS A 608 0.23 -1.05 7.37
CA HIS A 608 0.14 0.42 7.30
C HIS A 608 -1.25 0.96 6.97
N GLU A 609 -2.14 0.16 6.38
CA GLU A 609 -3.48 0.60 5.97
C GLU A 609 -4.38 0.99 7.15
N ILE A 610 -4.17 0.35 8.30
CA ILE A 610 -4.91 0.65 9.52
C ILE A 610 -4.76 2.11 9.95
N HIS A 611 -3.58 2.69 9.72
CA HIS A 611 -3.32 4.10 10.06
C HIS A 611 -4.12 5.06 9.17
N TYR A 612 -4.33 4.71 7.89
CA TYR A 612 -5.13 5.54 6.98
C TYR A 612 -6.61 5.48 7.34
N MET A 613 -7.13 4.31 7.69
CA MET A 613 -8.53 4.16 8.13
C MET A 613 -8.82 4.96 9.42
N PHE A 614 -7.95 4.85 10.42
CA PHE A 614 -8.09 5.66 11.65
C PHE A 614 -7.84 7.16 11.39
N GLY A 615 -7.00 7.51 10.42
CA GLY A 615 -6.85 8.88 9.92
C GLY A 615 -8.14 9.44 9.34
N ALA A 616 -8.79 8.68 8.45
CA ALA A 616 -10.05 9.05 7.81
C ALA A 616 -11.20 9.22 8.84
N LEU A 617 -11.26 8.36 9.86
CA LEU A 617 -12.23 8.48 10.95
C LEU A 617 -12.01 9.73 11.82
N ARG A 618 -10.82 10.32 11.81
CA ARG A 618 -10.51 11.54 12.57
C ARG A 618 -11.01 12.81 11.86
N ASP A 619 -11.22 12.77 10.55
CA ASP A 619 -11.63 13.96 9.77
C ASP A 619 -13.03 14.47 10.14
N CYS A 620 -13.86 13.65 10.79
CA CYS A 620 -15.16 14.08 11.31
C CYS A 620 -15.05 14.94 12.60
N VAL A 621 -13.93 14.89 13.33
CA VAL A 621 -13.76 15.53 14.64
C VAL A 621 -13.90 17.06 14.59
N PRO A 622 -13.27 17.78 13.64
CA PRO A 622 -13.42 19.23 13.55
C PRO A 622 -14.87 19.65 13.28
N ARG A 623 -15.62 18.84 12.51
CA ARG A 623 -17.04 19.08 12.23
C ARG A 623 -17.90 18.84 13.48
N MET A 624 -17.61 17.77 14.22
CA MET A 624 -18.27 17.46 15.50
C MET A 624 -17.99 18.52 16.57
N ALA A 625 -16.77 19.08 16.61
CA ALA A 625 -16.42 20.18 17.52
C ALA A 625 -17.11 21.51 17.17
N ALA A 626 -17.58 21.69 15.93
CA ALA A 626 -18.29 22.87 15.46
C ALA A 626 -19.82 22.81 15.69
N VAL A 627 -20.32 21.68 16.19
CA VAL A 627 -21.74 21.44 16.46
C VAL A 627 -22.23 22.27 17.65
N ARG A 628 -23.35 22.98 17.47
CA ARG A 628 -23.96 23.84 18.50
C ARG A 628 -25.19 23.24 19.20
N HIS A 629 -25.59 22.01 18.86
CA HIS A 629 -26.83 21.40 19.35
C HIS A 629 -26.68 20.58 20.65
N THR A 630 -25.46 20.42 21.18
CA THR A 630 -25.21 19.76 22.48
C THR A 630 -24.60 20.75 23.49
N ALA A 631 -24.82 20.51 24.78
CA ALA A 631 -24.35 21.38 25.87
C ALA A 631 -22.82 21.47 25.93
N THR A 632 -22.11 20.40 25.56
CA THR A 632 -20.67 20.43 25.30
C THR A 632 -20.34 19.61 24.03
N PRO A 633 -19.57 20.16 23.07
CA PRO A 633 -19.10 19.40 21.90
C PRO A 633 -18.15 18.24 22.25
N LYS A 634 -17.56 18.25 23.45
CA LYS A 634 -16.64 17.23 23.95
C LYS A 634 -17.31 15.90 24.28
N GLU A 635 -18.55 15.92 24.78
CA GLU A 635 -19.29 14.69 25.09
C GLU A 635 -19.54 13.84 23.83
N LEU A 636 -19.80 14.50 22.69
CA LEU A 636 -20.05 13.83 21.42
C LEU A 636 -18.76 13.17 20.88
N THR A 637 -17.62 13.85 21.01
CA THR A 637 -16.32 13.29 20.60
C THR A 637 -15.90 12.14 21.50
N ASP A 638 -16.15 12.23 22.81
CA ASP A 638 -15.81 11.17 23.78
C ASP A 638 -16.67 9.92 23.60
N ALA A 639 -17.96 10.09 23.30
CA ALA A 639 -18.86 8.98 23.00
C ALA A 639 -18.43 8.24 21.72
N TYR A 640 -18.04 8.98 20.68
CA TYR A 640 -17.56 8.42 19.42
C TYR A 640 -16.21 7.71 19.58
N ASP A 641 -15.24 8.29 20.32
CA ASP A 641 -13.98 7.62 20.63
C ASP A 641 -14.21 6.28 21.35
N LYS A 642 -15.11 6.26 22.33
CA LYS A 642 -15.45 5.04 23.09
C LYS A 642 -16.08 3.95 22.22
N GLU A 643 -16.93 4.32 21.27
CA GLU A 643 -17.57 3.41 20.32
C GLU A 643 -16.53 2.79 19.36
N ILE A 644 -15.69 3.62 18.72
CA ILE A 644 -14.64 3.19 17.79
C ILE A 644 -13.60 2.30 18.50
N TYR A 645 -13.19 2.68 19.72
CA TYR A 645 -12.29 1.88 20.54
C TYR A 645 -12.93 0.55 20.96
N GLY A 646 -14.25 0.52 21.20
CA GLY A 646 -15.01 -0.68 21.49
C GLY A 646 -14.88 -1.73 20.38
N TYR A 647 -15.14 -1.33 19.12
CA TYR A 647 -15.00 -2.21 17.96
C TYR A 647 -13.58 -2.70 17.75
N PHE A 648 -12.59 -1.80 17.86
CA PHE A 648 -11.18 -2.17 17.75
C PHE A 648 -10.75 -3.19 18.82
N ARG A 649 -11.22 -3.01 20.06
CA ARG A 649 -10.90 -3.91 21.17
C ARG A 649 -11.52 -5.29 20.98
N GLU A 650 -12.79 -5.37 20.61
CA GLU A 650 -13.51 -6.64 20.53
C GLU A 650 -13.09 -7.45 19.30
N ILE A 651 -13.00 -6.81 18.14
CA ILE A 651 -12.78 -7.54 16.87
C ILE A 651 -11.29 -7.83 16.67
N LEU A 652 -10.41 -6.84 16.91
CA LEU A 652 -8.98 -7.00 16.65
C LEU A 652 -8.22 -7.48 17.89
N LEU A 653 -8.22 -6.70 18.97
CA LEU A 653 -7.35 -6.98 20.13
C LEU A 653 -7.73 -8.28 20.83
N SER A 654 -9.02 -8.51 21.10
CA SER A 654 -9.48 -9.72 21.81
C SER A 654 -9.26 -10.98 20.97
N SER A 655 -9.57 -10.94 19.68
CA SER A 655 -9.35 -12.06 18.75
C SER A 655 -7.87 -12.40 18.62
N LEU A 656 -7.01 -11.38 18.47
CA LEU A 656 -5.56 -11.55 18.41
C LEU A 656 -5.01 -12.19 19.69
N CYS A 657 -5.42 -11.68 20.86
CA CYS A 657 -5.02 -12.25 22.15
C CYS A 657 -5.43 -13.73 22.28
N LEU A 658 -6.65 -14.08 21.89
CA LEU A 658 -7.15 -15.45 21.97
C LEU A 658 -6.40 -16.40 21.04
N VAL A 659 -6.10 -15.98 19.81
CA VAL A 659 -5.37 -16.83 18.85
C VAL A 659 -3.93 -17.04 19.29
N ILE A 660 -3.24 -15.97 19.75
CA ILE A 660 -1.87 -16.08 20.26
C ILE A 660 -1.82 -16.96 21.52
N GLU A 661 -2.80 -16.84 22.42
CA GLU A 661 -2.93 -17.69 23.60
C GLU A 661 -3.09 -19.17 23.22
N THR A 662 -4.00 -19.47 22.27
CA THR A 662 -4.20 -20.84 21.78
C THR A 662 -2.95 -21.39 21.10
N ASP A 663 -2.26 -20.59 20.29
CA ASP A 663 -1.06 -21.01 19.58
C ASP A 663 0.11 -21.32 20.53
N LEU A 664 0.36 -20.43 21.51
CA LEU A 664 1.36 -20.67 22.55
C LEU A 664 1.03 -21.92 23.38
N ARG A 665 -0.25 -22.19 23.68
CA ARG A 665 -0.67 -23.42 24.37
C ARG A 665 -0.44 -24.67 23.53
N LEU A 666 -0.75 -24.63 22.24
CA LEU A 666 -0.50 -25.74 21.31
C LEU A 666 0.99 -26.05 21.20
N GLN A 667 1.85 -25.02 21.15
CA GLN A 667 3.31 -25.18 21.15
C GLN A 667 3.84 -25.82 22.44
N ILE A 668 3.34 -25.39 23.61
CA ILE A 668 3.73 -26.00 24.90
C ILE A 668 3.27 -27.47 24.94
N HIS A 669 2.07 -27.78 24.46
CA HIS A 669 1.55 -29.15 24.41
C HIS A 669 2.35 -30.05 23.46
N THR A 670 2.83 -29.55 22.32
CA THR A 670 3.67 -30.32 21.40
C THR A 670 5.01 -30.72 22.02
N TYR A 671 5.52 -29.92 22.96
CA TYR A 671 6.78 -30.18 23.64
C TYR A 671 6.67 -31.24 24.76
N LEU A 672 5.45 -31.54 25.27
CA LEU A 672 5.28 -32.25 26.56
C LEU A 672 4.92 -33.76 26.53
N GLN A 673 4.33 -34.40 25.49
CA GLN A 673 4.20 -35.88 25.34
C GLN A 673 3.94 -36.31 23.88
N LEU A 674 4.69 -37.26 23.29
CA LEU A 674 4.51 -38.75 23.30
C LEU A 674 3.17 -39.24 22.73
N ASP A 675 2.98 -39.21 21.41
CA ASP A 675 2.33 -40.20 20.54
C ASP A 675 1.93 -39.59 19.18
N ASP A 676 2.16 -40.35 18.09
CA ASP A 676 2.01 -39.97 16.67
C ASP A 676 0.56 -39.78 16.18
N ARG A 677 -0.40 -39.54 17.07
CA ARG A 677 -1.82 -39.32 16.73
C ARG A 677 -2.33 -37.99 17.26
N ASN A 678 -1.75 -36.91 16.75
CA ASN A 678 -2.31 -35.58 16.97
C ASN A 678 -3.29 -35.24 15.84
N SER A 679 -4.59 -35.17 16.15
CA SER A 679 -5.67 -34.84 15.20
C SER A 679 -5.75 -33.35 14.84
N PHE A 680 -4.83 -32.52 15.34
CA PHE A 680 -4.77 -31.09 15.05
C PHE A 680 -3.61 -30.76 14.11
N LYS A 681 -3.76 -31.07 12.81
CA LYS A 681 -3.07 -30.32 11.76
C LYS A 681 -3.84 -29.02 11.50
N VAL A 682 -3.93 -28.15 12.50
CA VAL A 682 -4.42 -26.78 12.31
C VAL A 682 -3.19 -25.97 11.92
N GLY A 683 -3.18 -25.44 10.69
CA GLY A 683 -2.08 -24.59 10.23
C GLY A 683 -1.90 -23.41 11.17
N MET A 684 -0.69 -23.24 11.72
CA MET A 684 -0.32 -22.06 12.48
C MET A 684 -0.49 -20.81 11.59
N ARG A 685 -1.23 -19.81 12.07
CA ARG A 685 -1.39 -18.53 11.36
C ARG A 685 -0.26 -17.58 11.74
N ASP A 686 0.50 -17.09 10.77
CA ASP A 686 1.58 -16.13 11.01
C ASP A 686 1.01 -14.71 11.23
N LEU A 687 0.81 -14.34 12.50
CA LEU A 687 0.29 -13.03 12.93
C LEU A 687 1.43 -12.02 13.25
N SER A 688 2.67 -12.33 12.88
CA SER A 688 3.85 -11.48 13.14
C SER A 688 3.72 -10.07 12.55
N HIS A 689 2.96 -9.93 11.47
CA HIS A 689 2.73 -8.65 10.79
C HIS A 689 1.93 -7.65 11.65
N LEU A 690 0.95 -8.13 12.43
CA LEU A 690 0.10 -7.28 13.28
C LEU A 690 0.81 -6.83 14.55
N LEU A 691 1.76 -7.63 15.06
CA LEU A 691 2.59 -7.27 16.22
C LEU A 691 3.70 -6.25 15.88
N ARG A 692 3.99 -6.03 14.60
CA ARG A 692 4.97 -5.04 14.11
C ARG A 692 4.35 -3.67 13.78
N VAL A 693 3.04 -3.52 13.91
CA VAL A 693 2.33 -2.25 13.66
C VAL A 693 2.86 -1.18 14.63
N ARG A 694 3.15 0.01 14.10
CA ARG A 694 3.59 1.17 14.90
C ARG A 694 2.44 1.68 15.76
N LEU A 695 2.74 2.51 16.77
CA LEU A 695 1.73 3.09 17.66
C LEU A 695 0.55 3.67 16.88
N ILE A 696 -0.64 3.13 17.12
CA ILE A 696 -1.87 3.62 16.51
C ILE A 696 -2.35 4.79 17.36
N ARG A 697 -2.43 5.96 16.74
CA ARG A 697 -2.99 7.16 17.36
C ARG A 697 -4.51 7.16 17.14
N LEU A 698 -5.24 6.86 18.19
CA LEU A 698 -6.70 6.94 18.26
C LEU A 698 -7.05 8.17 19.10
N PHE A 699 -7.37 9.27 18.42
CA PHE A 699 -7.63 10.58 19.04
C PHE A 699 -6.50 11.00 20.02
N ASP A 700 -6.79 10.98 21.33
CA ASP A 700 -5.85 11.32 22.42
C ASP A 700 -5.14 10.10 23.04
N ARG A 701 -5.42 8.89 22.55
CA ARG A 701 -4.81 7.64 23.02
C ARG A 701 -3.79 7.11 22.03
N LEU A 702 -2.62 6.75 22.55
CA LEU A 702 -1.62 6.00 21.80
C LEU A 702 -1.74 4.53 22.18
N ILE A 703 -2.18 3.71 21.24
CA ILE A 703 -2.38 2.28 21.46
C ILE A 703 -1.21 1.53 20.85
N ASN A 704 -0.56 0.72 21.69
CA ASN A 704 0.47 -0.22 21.27
C ASN A 704 -0.11 -1.63 21.37
N ILE A 705 -0.35 -2.26 20.22
CA ILE A 705 -0.93 -3.61 20.12
C ILE A 705 -0.03 -4.63 20.85
N LYS A 706 1.29 -4.56 20.66
CA LYS A 706 2.26 -5.47 21.30
C LYS A 706 2.19 -5.38 22.83
N ALA A 707 2.24 -4.18 23.38
CA ALA A 707 2.20 -3.98 24.83
C ALA A 707 0.88 -4.47 25.45
N TYR A 708 -0.24 -4.32 24.71
CA TYR A 708 -1.54 -4.81 25.15
C TYR A 708 -1.60 -6.35 25.21
N VAL A 709 -1.09 -7.03 24.16
CA VAL A 709 -1.01 -8.50 24.11
C VAL A 709 -0.09 -9.03 25.20
N GLU A 710 1.09 -8.42 25.40
CA GLU A 710 2.02 -8.80 26.47
C GLU A 710 1.38 -8.69 27.86
N HIS A 711 0.67 -7.59 28.13
CA HIS A 711 -0.04 -7.42 29.39
C HIS A 711 -1.14 -8.47 29.58
N TYR A 712 -1.90 -8.78 28.54
CA TYR A 712 -2.93 -9.82 28.57
C TYR A 712 -2.33 -11.21 28.85
N LEU A 713 -1.29 -11.59 28.09
CA LEU A 713 -0.62 -12.88 28.27
C LEU A 713 -0.02 -12.99 29.67
N ASN A 714 0.68 -11.97 30.15
CA ASN A 714 1.20 -11.95 31.51
C ASN A 714 0.09 -12.18 32.53
N LYS A 715 -1.01 -11.44 32.45
CA LYS A 715 -2.15 -11.60 33.37
C LYS A 715 -2.74 -13.02 33.32
N THR A 716 -2.81 -13.62 32.13
CA THR A 716 -3.34 -14.98 31.93
C THR A 716 -2.39 -16.03 32.51
N PHE A 717 -1.08 -15.94 32.27
CA PHE A 717 -0.09 -16.88 32.79
C PHE A 717 0.13 -16.75 34.31
N TYR A 718 0.11 -15.53 34.86
CA TYR A 718 0.22 -15.29 36.31
C TYR A 718 -0.95 -15.88 37.10
N ASN A 719 -2.17 -15.86 36.56
CA ASN A 719 -3.33 -16.49 37.20
C ASN A 719 -3.30 -18.03 37.15
N LEU A 720 -2.49 -18.62 36.25
CA LEU A 720 -2.36 -20.07 36.08
C LEU A 720 -1.40 -20.70 37.10
N THR A 721 -0.40 -19.98 37.59
CA THR A 721 0.67 -20.52 38.46
C THR A 721 0.37 -20.48 39.95
N THR A 722 -0.70 -19.82 40.40
CA THR A 722 -1.00 -19.59 41.82
C THR A 722 -1.96 -20.60 42.47
N GLY A 723 -2.18 -21.79 41.89
CA GLY A 723 -3.14 -22.78 42.43
C GLY A 723 -2.61 -24.21 42.46
N LEU A 724 -3.10 -25.02 43.41
CA LEU A 724 -2.83 -26.46 43.52
C LEU A 724 -3.22 -27.19 42.23
N ASP A 725 -2.33 -28.00 41.66
CA ASP A 725 -2.56 -28.69 40.39
C ASP A 725 -3.30 -30.03 40.58
N VAL A 726 -4.36 -30.26 39.79
CA VAL A 726 -5.17 -31.49 39.88
C VAL A 726 -4.38 -32.73 39.49
N LEU A 727 -3.39 -32.60 38.60
CA LEU A 727 -2.53 -33.73 38.21
C LEU A 727 -1.70 -34.25 39.40
N GLU A 728 -1.28 -33.37 40.31
CA GLU A 728 -0.56 -33.73 41.54
C GLU A 728 -1.51 -34.34 42.58
N ILE A 729 -2.74 -33.83 42.68
CA ILE A 729 -3.81 -34.41 43.50
C ILE A 729 -4.13 -35.84 43.03
N MET A 730 -4.26 -36.06 41.72
CA MET A 730 -4.61 -37.36 41.15
C MET A 730 -3.48 -38.38 41.25
N ARG A 731 -2.21 -37.96 41.12
CA ARG A 731 -1.06 -38.83 41.40
C ARG A 731 -1.05 -39.34 42.84
N ASN A 732 -1.55 -38.53 43.78
CA ASN A 732 -1.58 -38.83 45.22
C ASN A 732 -3.02 -38.97 45.75
N ILE A 733 -3.93 -39.58 44.99
CA ILE A 733 -5.36 -39.62 45.33
C ILE A 733 -5.64 -40.30 46.69
N HIS A 734 -4.81 -41.27 47.08
CA HIS A 734 -4.87 -41.92 48.39
C HIS A 734 -4.54 -40.96 49.55
N VAL A 735 -3.62 -40.01 49.34
CA VAL A 735 -3.33 -38.93 50.30
C VAL A 735 -4.46 -37.89 50.30
N PHE A 736 -5.05 -37.62 49.13
CA PHE A 736 -6.16 -36.68 49.01
C PHE A 736 -7.41 -37.15 49.77
N VAL A 737 -7.82 -38.41 49.58
CA VAL A 737 -9.00 -38.98 50.25
C VAL A 737 -8.81 -39.03 51.78
N SER A 738 -7.60 -39.28 52.25
CA SER A 738 -7.31 -39.32 53.69
C SER A 738 -7.24 -37.94 54.33
N ARG A 739 -6.81 -36.91 53.59
CA ARG A 739 -6.60 -35.55 54.13
C ARG A 739 -7.72 -34.55 53.88
N TYR A 740 -8.62 -34.76 52.93
CA TYR A 740 -9.64 -33.77 52.58
C TYR A 740 -11.05 -34.23 53.00
N MET A 741 -11.94 -33.27 53.26
CA MET A 741 -13.39 -33.48 53.42
C MET A 741 -14.16 -32.65 52.41
N TYR A 742 -15.25 -33.20 51.92
CA TYR A 742 -16.12 -32.52 50.98
C TYR A 742 -17.22 -31.77 51.70
N ASN A 743 -17.28 -30.44 51.52
CA ASN A 743 -18.39 -29.63 51.98
C ASN A 743 -19.45 -29.57 50.88
N LEU A 744 -20.57 -30.28 51.08
CA LEU A 744 -21.68 -30.35 50.14
C LEU A 744 -22.33 -28.98 49.87
N ASN A 745 -22.43 -28.10 50.88
CA ASN A 745 -23.13 -26.83 50.74
C ASN A 745 -22.37 -25.85 49.84
N ASN A 746 -21.04 -25.85 49.95
CA ASN A 746 -20.20 -24.92 49.20
C ASN A 746 -19.54 -25.57 47.96
N GLN A 747 -19.68 -26.89 47.78
CA GLN A 747 -19.04 -27.67 46.71
C GLN A 747 -17.51 -27.49 46.70
N ILE A 748 -16.89 -27.50 47.88
CA ILE A 748 -15.45 -27.28 48.09
C ILE A 748 -14.87 -28.44 48.90
N PHE A 749 -13.67 -28.89 48.55
CA PHE A 749 -12.86 -29.78 49.38
C PHE A 749 -11.99 -28.96 50.33
N VAL A 750 -12.02 -29.30 51.62
CA VAL A 750 -11.26 -28.61 52.66
C VAL A 750 -10.32 -29.61 53.33
N GLU A 751 -9.06 -29.23 53.53
CA GLU A 751 -8.07 -30.04 54.24
C GLU A 751 -8.46 -30.24 55.72
N ARG A 752 -8.32 -31.47 56.25
CA ARG A 752 -8.70 -31.85 57.64
C ARG A 752 -7.75 -31.29 58.68
N SER A 753 -6.45 -31.30 58.38
CA SER A 753 -5.40 -30.75 59.22
C SER A 753 -4.22 -30.34 58.35
N SER A 754 -3.73 -29.11 58.54
CA SER A 754 -2.56 -28.59 57.83
C SER A 754 -1.46 -28.28 58.84
N ASN A 755 -0.19 -28.46 58.43
CA ASN A 755 0.96 -27.98 59.21
C ASN A 755 1.17 -26.46 59.05
N ASN A 756 0.38 -25.80 58.19
CA ASN A 756 0.42 -24.37 57.94
C ASN A 756 -0.73 -23.64 58.66
N LYS A 757 -0.57 -22.31 58.88
CA LYS A 757 -1.60 -21.46 59.53
C LYS A 757 -2.92 -21.33 58.75
N HIS A 758 -3.00 -21.87 57.54
CA HIS A 758 -4.18 -21.83 56.69
C HIS A 758 -4.51 -23.24 56.17
N LEU A 759 -5.79 -23.57 56.11
CA LEU A 759 -6.27 -24.81 55.49
C LEU A 759 -6.37 -24.63 53.98
N ASN A 760 -5.83 -25.58 53.22
CA ASN A 760 -5.98 -25.58 51.78
C ASN A 760 -7.43 -25.90 51.38
N THR A 761 -7.96 -25.15 50.42
CA THR A 761 -9.30 -25.38 49.87
C THR A 761 -9.22 -25.58 48.36
N ILE A 762 -9.91 -26.60 47.85
CA ILE A 762 -9.98 -26.91 46.43
C ILE A 762 -11.43 -26.72 45.99
N ASN A 763 -11.63 -25.83 45.02
CA ASN A 763 -12.92 -25.58 44.40
C ASN A 763 -12.89 -25.85 42.89
N ILE A 764 -14.06 -25.74 42.26
CA ILE A 764 -14.23 -25.94 40.81
C ILE A 764 -13.32 -25.05 39.94
N ARG A 765 -12.92 -23.86 40.40
CA ARG A 765 -11.98 -22.98 39.67
C ARG A 765 -10.57 -23.56 39.62
N HIS A 766 -10.13 -24.26 40.65
CA HIS A 766 -8.84 -24.96 40.64
C HIS A 766 -8.84 -26.12 39.65
N ILE A 767 -9.95 -26.86 39.57
CA ILE A 767 -10.16 -27.92 38.60
C ILE A 767 -10.21 -27.35 37.18
N ALA A 768 -10.97 -26.28 36.96
CA ALA A 768 -11.02 -25.59 35.68
C ALA A 768 -9.65 -25.03 35.26
N ASN A 769 -8.86 -24.51 36.20
CA ASN A 769 -7.51 -24.02 35.93
C ASN A 769 -6.56 -25.16 35.56
N SER A 770 -6.66 -26.33 36.22
CA SER A 770 -5.83 -27.50 35.89
C SER A 770 -6.21 -28.14 34.54
N ILE A 771 -7.51 -28.17 34.20
CA ILE A 771 -7.96 -28.56 32.86
C ILE A 771 -7.47 -27.54 31.81
N ARG A 772 -7.38 -26.25 32.16
CA ARG A 772 -6.84 -25.20 31.28
C ARG A 772 -5.32 -25.25 31.12
N THR A 773 -4.56 -25.74 32.10
CA THR A 773 -3.10 -25.90 32.01
C THR A 773 -2.69 -27.14 31.22
N HIS A 774 -3.37 -28.27 31.41
CA HIS A 774 -2.95 -29.57 30.87
C HIS A 774 -3.89 -30.13 29.79
N GLY A 775 -4.93 -29.39 29.43
CA GLY A 775 -5.93 -29.80 28.46
C GLY A 775 -6.86 -30.91 28.96
N THR A 776 -7.80 -31.32 28.10
CA THR A 776 -8.75 -32.42 28.39
C THR A 776 -8.09 -33.80 28.47
N GLY A 777 -6.81 -33.92 28.11
CA GLY A 777 -6.04 -35.16 28.19
C GLY A 777 -5.92 -35.75 29.60
N ILE A 778 -6.02 -34.92 30.66
CA ILE A 778 -6.08 -35.42 32.05
C ILE A 778 -7.21 -36.44 32.20
N MET A 779 -8.41 -36.14 31.67
CA MET A 779 -9.57 -37.03 31.76
C MET A 779 -9.34 -38.36 31.03
N ASN A 780 -8.67 -38.34 29.88
CA ASN A 780 -8.36 -39.56 29.14
C ASN A 780 -7.31 -40.42 29.85
N THR A 781 -6.28 -39.81 30.45
CA THR A 781 -5.26 -40.57 31.21
C THR A 781 -5.83 -41.20 32.49
N THR A 782 -6.89 -40.63 33.05
CA THR A 782 -7.56 -41.15 34.26
C THR A 782 -8.45 -42.34 33.97
N ASP A 783 -9.14 -42.37 32.82
CA ASP A 783 -9.86 -43.56 32.37
C ASP A 783 -8.87 -44.71 32.10
N TRP A 784 -7.73 -44.43 31.45
CA TRP A 784 -6.75 -45.46 31.10
C TRP A 784 -6.06 -46.13 32.29
N LYS A 785 -5.76 -45.42 33.38
CA LYS A 785 -5.19 -46.04 34.59
C LYS A 785 -6.22 -46.84 35.39
N PHE A 786 -7.45 -46.34 35.48
CA PHE A 786 -8.54 -47.02 36.20
C PHE A 786 -8.98 -48.32 35.50
N PHE A 787 -8.92 -48.36 34.16
CA PHE A 787 -9.16 -49.58 33.37
C PHE A 787 -7.99 -50.57 33.42
N ARG A 788 -6.74 -50.11 33.52
CA ARG A 788 -5.55 -50.97 33.49
C ARG A 788 -5.33 -51.76 34.79
N GLU A 789 -5.75 -51.22 35.94
CA GLU A 789 -5.69 -51.95 37.23
C GLU A 789 -6.83 -52.97 37.39
N ASN A 790 -7.95 -52.82 36.66
CA ASN A 790 -9.12 -53.71 36.76
C ASN A 790 -9.23 -54.81 35.68
N HIS A 791 -8.41 -54.79 34.63
CA HIS A 791 -8.49 -55.74 33.50
C HIS A 791 -7.26 -56.66 33.30
N MET A 792 -6.41 -56.86 34.31
CA MET A 792 -5.45 -57.98 34.31
C MET A 792 -6.15 -59.31 34.61
N GLN A 793 -7.08 -59.73 33.75
CA GLN A 793 -7.56 -61.10 33.60
C GLN A 793 -8.46 -61.15 32.34
N THR A 794 -8.20 -62.11 31.46
CA THR A 794 -8.92 -62.48 30.22
C THR A 794 -8.44 -61.86 28.89
N ASP A 795 -7.59 -62.64 28.23
CA ASP A 795 -7.53 -62.98 26.80
C ASP A 795 -7.80 -61.92 25.72
N GLN A 796 -6.79 -61.69 24.88
CA GLN A 796 -6.91 -62.01 23.45
C GLN A 796 -5.55 -62.06 22.74
N LYS A 797 -5.10 -63.30 22.49
CA LYS A 797 -4.37 -63.67 21.27
C LYS A 797 -5.34 -63.56 20.09
N ALA A 798 -5.01 -62.79 19.05
CA ALA A 798 -5.22 -63.15 17.64
C ALA A 798 -4.77 -62.00 16.71
N TYR A 799 -4.09 -62.37 15.62
CA TYR A 799 -3.65 -61.58 14.45
C TYR A 799 -2.26 -60.89 14.50
N TYR A 800 -1.25 -61.72 14.22
CA TYR A 800 0.04 -61.44 13.54
C TYR A 800 -0.18 -61.10 12.03
N PRO A 801 0.85 -60.90 11.16
CA PRO A 801 1.95 -59.92 11.14
C PRO A 801 2.19 -59.34 9.71
N SER A 802 3.16 -58.44 9.50
CA SER A 802 4.23 -58.61 8.48
C SER A 802 5.10 -57.36 8.25
N PHE A 803 6.38 -57.65 7.96
CA PHE A 803 7.41 -56.79 7.38
C PHE A 803 8.19 -55.80 8.25
N VAL A 804 8.95 -56.41 9.17
CA VAL A 804 10.36 -56.09 9.40
C VAL A 804 11.15 -56.35 8.11
N ASN A 805 11.78 -55.33 7.51
CA ASN A 805 13.16 -55.35 6.96
C ASN A 805 13.42 -54.20 5.95
N LYS A 806 14.20 -53.22 6.40
CA LYS A 806 15.26 -52.43 5.70
C LYS A 806 15.53 -51.21 6.58
N ILE A 807 16.36 -51.30 7.63
CA ILE A 807 17.83 -51.23 7.60
C ILE A 807 18.33 -49.96 6.89
N ASP A 808 18.70 -49.00 7.74
CA ASP A 808 19.86 -48.10 7.73
C ASP A 808 20.25 -47.35 6.44
N ARG A 809 20.10 -46.02 6.51
CA ARG A 809 21.16 -44.98 6.45
C ARG A 809 20.68 -43.74 5.67
N GLY A 810 20.67 -42.59 6.33
CA GLY A 810 20.45 -41.27 5.72
C GLY A 810 19.68 -40.36 6.65
#